data_AF-A0A7L4YL30-F1
#
_entry.id   AF-A0A7L4YL30-F1
#
_cell.length_a   1.000
_cell.length_b   1.000
_cell.length_c   1.000
_cell.angle_alpha   90.00
_cell.angle_beta   90.00
_cell.angle_gamma   90.00
#
_symmetry.space_group_name_H-M   'P 1'
#
loop_
_entity.id
_entity.type
_entity.pdbx_description
1 polymer ?
#
loop_
_entity_poly.entity_id
_entity_poly.type
_entity_poly.pdbx_seq_one_letter_code
_entity_poly.pdbx_strand_id
1 'polypeptide(L)'
;MSDYAVPTTAEVEAAVRRLTTYQLRRVFYEGLKNPNWVKPLADLNVFTNPPEPEATGDGYIKDVFWPEVSYLLNVAEEAPSQVIDVLLSLESTANSWVRRAAFVIGAKVPADQAARLKPLVQAWTEAGGLGWRTDPRDLVSFAVNLLEGGQKYGITFANTLFRPRDAEDDARDPVVELKAYWYSHELPRVANALGSNGLKTVLPWLTQYERIKKSVSDTFDHSGFSRSTVATRGDGHRDIEDALIDCVRDLAKRDFGTDPDTTWRLFEKNEILIAQRIAMYSMAHALEEAADPHLVRKLVSMGGDLLAKPLCRDQGARLEFVALAKALVARSAADVLVEVINEGHFTADSSARIRKNMADRGESSESIDESLQRWDETWRHQVLAGIGRDHLPPVLQAQLDDLDASRGVIERPLAPAFEMTSWTGPNSPLDQDAMAAMSPTELLAHLESWHDSGDRWTAEPSHEGQGRVLSAVLTANPLALGDATGFAERLRPTYIRAVLSGWEAAFKADLDLPWGAVVAAVSYVVSHGYASDFPVEGGRLDDDADFRGAKQAAVGILEEFAKVKSSDRIPADALRQIASLLIETSEDEVAWNDYANYESSNESGMDPLTTSLNWQWPNMVRGLLHLVTHGPAASWYASAAESLERELGRQDPRGASRAVVGEALGRLHDRAPEWLDMHFETYFGSEASLDRGQQIALTTAIAMHYYHPALYRRLSGSMIAALGEADEIAVGWGDQDTPKARIGQWVVQAVIRGHIDHADPLRVAFYSVAPADVRGDAIGHVAWSFLRADKVDDVFRDRLAELWDERAAHVAGHPEDSAELMDFYWFVTCGKFGADWWLTRLKQAISLDPELETHGMIGEQLAEAAPAHPQDALEVLRLLLKPAETHHRDHWDLTHHALAPVLAAAMDAGDDQLTQDAIALMNEMGERGEVDLDQRVAALRATEAP
;
A
#
# COMPACT_ATOMS: atom_id res chain seq x y z
N MET A 1 -42.95 -23.28 17.07
CA MET A 1 -42.44 -24.64 17.34
C MET A 1 -42.86 -25.52 16.19
N SER A 2 -41.88 -25.90 15.39
CA SER A 2 -41.97 -26.86 14.30
C SER A 2 -42.41 -28.21 14.87
N ASP A 3 -43.45 -28.84 14.33
CA ASP A 3 -44.03 -30.08 14.86
C ASP A 3 -43.17 -31.30 14.43
N TYR A 4 -41.95 -31.40 14.97
CA TYR A 4 -41.03 -32.48 14.67
C TYR A 4 -41.28 -33.71 15.55
N ALA A 5 -41.24 -34.90 14.94
CA ALA A 5 -41.34 -36.16 15.67
C ALA A 5 -40.14 -36.37 16.62
N VAL A 6 -40.39 -36.86 17.83
CA VAL A 6 -39.32 -37.27 18.76
C VAL A 6 -38.75 -38.60 18.29
N PRO A 7 -37.44 -38.69 17.98
CA PRO A 7 -36.85 -39.95 17.52
C PRO A 7 -36.76 -40.97 18.65
N THR A 8 -36.94 -42.24 18.32
CA THR A 8 -36.66 -43.35 19.24
C THR A 8 -35.15 -43.63 19.29
N THR A 9 -34.66 -44.17 20.42
CA THR A 9 -33.25 -44.57 20.55
C THR A 9 -32.80 -45.51 19.42
N ALA A 10 -33.66 -46.43 18.99
CA ALA A 10 -33.37 -47.36 17.91
C ALA A 10 -33.20 -46.66 16.55
N GLU A 11 -33.96 -45.62 16.26
CA GLU A 11 -33.83 -44.84 15.03
C GLU A 11 -32.53 -44.04 15.00
N VAL A 12 -32.16 -43.42 16.11
CA VAL A 12 -30.91 -42.65 16.22
C VAL A 12 -29.70 -43.56 16.08
N GLU A 13 -29.67 -44.70 16.79
CA GLU A 13 -28.59 -45.69 16.64
C GLU A 13 -28.50 -46.23 15.21
N ALA A 14 -29.64 -46.51 14.58
CA ALA A 14 -29.65 -47.02 13.22
C ALA A 14 -29.19 -45.97 12.20
N ALA A 15 -29.47 -44.69 12.42
CA ALA A 15 -28.95 -43.60 11.60
C ALA A 15 -27.43 -43.49 11.75
N VAL A 16 -26.91 -43.39 12.99
CA VAL A 16 -25.47 -43.26 13.27
C VAL A 16 -24.67 -44.42 12.68
N ARG A 17 -25.16 -45.66 12.73
CA ARG A 17 -24.50 -46.83 12.12
C ARG A 17 -24.36 -46.75 10.60
N ARG A 18 -25.15 -45.92 9.92
CA ARG A 18 -25.09 -45.72 8.45
C ARG A 18 -24.18 -44.55 8.05
N LEU A 19 -23.78 -43.69 8.99
CA LEU A 19 -22.91 -42.55 8.73
C LEU A 19 -21.42 -42.97 8.75
N THR A 20 -21.06 -43.87 7.84
CA THR A 20 -19.73 -44.52 7.81
C THR A 20 -18.64 -43.66 7.16
N THR A 21 -19.01 -42.61 6.42
CA THR A 21 -18.07 -41.73 5.73
C THR A 21 -18.28 -40.27 6.11
N TYR A 22 -17.25 -39.44 5.91
CA TYR A 22 -17.31 -37.99 6.16
C TYR A 22 -18.43 -37.31 5.34
N GLN A 23 -18.58 -37.71 4.07
CA GLN A 23 -19.55 -37.15 3.14
C GLN A 23 -20.98 -37.51 3.55
N LEU A 24 -21.23 -38.75 3.99
CA LEU A 24 -22.53 -39.15 4.52
C LEU A 24 -22.88 -38.38 5.81
N ARG A 25 -21.90 -38.15 6.69
CA ARG A 25 -22.07 -37.29 7.87
C ARG A 25 -22.45 -35.86 7.45
N ARG A 26 -21.76 -35.30 6.46
CA ARG A 26 -22.04 -33.97 5.92
C ARG A 26 -23.47 -33.83 5.41
N VAL A 27 -23.88 -34.71 4.49
CA VAL A 27 -25.26 -34.73 3.95
C VAL A 27 -26.29 -34.86 5.06
N PHE A 28 -26.05 -35.75 6.03
CA PHE A 28 -26.99 -35.98 7.12
C PHE A 28 -27.11 -34.78 8.07
N TYR A 29 -26.00 -34.28 8.63
CA TYR A 29 -26.03 -33.23 9.66
C TYR A 29 -26.36 -31.84 9.09
N GLU A 30 -25.93 -31.52 7.87
CA GLU A 30 -26.33 -30.27 7.20
C GLU A 30 -27.83 -30.27 6.86
N GLY A 31 -28.40 -31.43 6.53
CA GLY A 31 -29.82 -31.60 6.23
C GLY A 31 -30.72 -31.79 7.46
N LEU A 32 -30.17 -32.18 8.62
CA LEU A 32 -30.95 -32.45 9.82
C LEU A 32 -31.44 -31.14 10.47
N LYS A 33 -32.76 -31.03 10.66
CA LYS A 33 -33.42 -29.83 11.22
C LYS A 33 -34.24 -30.10 12.49
N ASN A 34 -34.33 -31.36 12.93
CA ASN A 34 -35.19 -31.76 14.04
C ASN A 34 -34.48 -31.56 15.40
N PRO A 35 -34.88 -30.61 16.26
CA PRO A 35 -34.19 -30.30 17.52
C PRO A 35 -34.24 -31.43 18.55
N ASN A 36 -35.21 -32.36 18.44
CA ASN A 36 -35.34 -33.47 19.38
C ASN A 36 -34.20 -34.50 19.27
N TRP A 37 -33.31 -34.35 18.29
CA TRP A 37 -32.16 -35.23 18.09
C TRP A 37 -30.91 -34.80 18.88
N VAL A 38 -30.85 -33.57 19.42
CA VAL A 38 -29.61 -33.08 20.10
C VAL A 38 -29.23 -33.98 21.27
N LYS A 39 -30.13 -34.18 22.24
CA LYS A 39 -29.83 -35.02 23.40
C LYS A 39 -29.56 -36.49 23.04
N PRO A 40 -30.39 -37.19 22.23
CA PRO A 40 -30.08 -38.57 21.85
C PRO A 40 -28.74 -38.76 21.14
N LEU A 41 -28.33 -37.81 20.28
CA LEU A 41 -27.01 -37.85 19.63
C LEU A 41 -25.88 -37.57 20.63
N ALA A 42 -26.08 -36.65 21.58
CA ALA A 42 -25.14 -36.37 22.66
C ALA A 42 -24.95 -37.59 23.59
N ASP A 43 -26.03 -38.27 23.96
CA ASP A 43 -26.01 -39.49 24.80
C ASP A 43 -25.25 -40.65 24.10
N LEU A 44 -25.20 -40.65 22.76
CA LEU A 44 -24.40 -41.58 21.95
C LEU A 44 -22.97 -41.09 21.69
N ASN A 45 -22.52 -40.00 22.34
CA ASN A 45 -21.20 -39.40 22.21
C ASN A 45 -20.84 -38.88 20.80
N VAL A 46 -21.85 -38.57 19.97
CA VAL A 46 -21.61 -38.05 18.60
C VAL A 46 -20.83 -36.74 18.60
N PHE A 47 -21.05 -35.89 19.61
CA PHE A 47 -20.46 -34.55 19.68
C PHE A 47 -19.15 -34.47 20.50
N THR A 48 -18.37 -35.55 20.60
CA THR A 48 -17.23 -35.59 21.54
C THR A 48 -15.85 -35.44 20.90
N ASN A 49 -15.73 -35.59 19.58
CA ASN A 49 -14.42 -35.66 18.91
C ASN A 49 -14.39 -34.85 17.59
N PRO A 50 -14.44 -33.51 17.65
CA PRO A 50 -14.15 -32.69 16.49
C PRO A 50 -12.73 -32.97 15.97
N PRO A 51 -12.49 -32.93 14.66
CA PRO A 51 -11.16 -33.14 14.12
C PRO A 51 -10.26 -31.95 14.51
N GLU A 52 -9.08 -32.25 15.06
CA GLU A 52 -8.11 -31.21 15.42
C GLU A 52 -7.37 -30.69 14.17
N PRO A 53 -6.92 -29.42 14.17
CA PRO A 53 -6.17 -28.86 13.05
C PRO A 53 -4.84 -29.58 12.83
N GLU A 54 -4.49 -29.84 11.56
CA GLU A 54 -3.27 -30.55 11.20
C GLU A 54 -2.24 -29.58 10.61
N ALA A 55 -0.99 -29.58 11.12
CA ALA A 55 0.10 -28.87 10.47
C ALA A 55 0.51 -29.61 9.20
N THR A 56 0.53 -28.91 8.06
CA THR A 56 0.99 -29.44 6.79
C THR A 56 2.52 -29.30 6.68
N GLY A 57 3.16 -30.13 5.85
CA GLY A 57 4.63 -30.22 5.75
C GLY A 57 5.32 -28.93 5.26
N ASP A 58 4.55 -28.01 4.72
CA ASP A 58 4.92 -26.68 4.22
C ASP A 58 4.71 -25.55 5.26
N GLY A 59 4.31 -25.88 6.49
CA GLY A 59 4.14 -24.94 7.60
C GLY A 59 2.75 -24.29 7.70
N TYR A 60 1.80 -24.65 6.83
CA TYR A 60 0.40 -24.21 6.98
C TYR A 60 -0.39 -25.09 7.96
N ILE A 61 -1.61 -24.64 8.31
CA ILE A 61 -2.54 -25.38 9.17
C ILE A 61 -3.79 -25.74 8.35
N LYS A 62 -4.09 -27.02 8.26
CA LYS A 62 -5.29 -27.57 7.64
C LYS A 62 -6.37 -27.80 8.69
N ASP A 63 -7.40 -26.95 8.65
CA ASP A 63 -8.61 -27.10 9.46
C ASP A 63 -9.65 -27.96 8.76
N VAL A 64 -9.91 -29.16 9.28
CA VAL A 64 -10.96 -30.06 8.79
C VAL A 64 -12.33 -29.58 9.31
N PHE A 65 -13.29 -29.42 8.41
CA PHE A 65 -14.66 -29.08 8.78
C PHE A 65 -15.31 -30.22 9.57
N TRP A 66 -16.16 -29.89 10.56
CA TRP A 66 -16.85 -30.87 11.39
C TRP A 66 -18.35 -30.86 11.11
N PRO A 67 -18.89 -31.80 10.29
CA PRO A 67 -20.29 -31.82 9.86
C PRO A 67 -21.33 -31.65 10.97
N GLU A 68 -21.10 -32.25 12.12
CA GLU A 68 -21.98 -32.21 13.29
C GLU A 68 -22.26 -30.78 13.77
N VAL A 69 -21.31 -29.87 13.56
CA VAL A 69 -21.47 -28.46 13.96
C VAL A 69 -22.57 -27.76 13.17
N SER A 70 -22.80 -28.14 11.90
CA SER A 70 -23.90 -27.63 11.08
C SER A 70 -25.26 -27.94 11.70
N TYR A 71 -25.40 -29.15 12.22
CA TYR A 71 -26.64 -29.54 12.88
C TYR A 71 -26.87 -28.70 14.14
N LEU A 72 -25.85 -28.49 14.97
CA LEU A 72 -25.94 -27.64 16.16
C LEU A 72 -26.32 -26.19 15.79
N LEU A 73 -25.75 -25.64 14.72
CA LEU A 73 -26.10 -24.32 14.20
C LEU A 73 -27.57 -24.23 13.75
N ASN A 74 -28.09 -25.28 13.10
CA ASN A 74 -29.46 -25.31 12.59
C ASN A 74 -30.53 -25.34 13.69
N VAL A 75 -30.25 -26.00 14.82
CA VAL A 75 -31.26 -26.24 15.89
C VAL A 75 -31.06 -25.40 17.16
N ALA A 76 -30.01 -24.58 17.22
CA ALA A 76 -29.63 -23.80 18.39
C ALA A 76 -30.77 -22.95 18.98
N GLU A 77 -31.57 -22.29 18.14
CA GLU A 77 -32.68 -21.44 18.60
C GLU A 77 -33.86 -22.25 19.16
N GLU A 78 -34.08 -23.47 18.66
CA GLU A 78 -35.17 -24.35 19.10
C GLU A 78 -34.76 -25.21 20.33
N ALA A 79 -33.47 -25.51 20.50
CA ALA A 79 -32.94 -26.32 21.61
C ALA A 79 -31.70 -25.69 22.30
N PRO A 80 -31.77 -24.43 22.79
CA PRO A 80 -30.59 -23.68 23.23
C PRO A 80 -29.84 -24.33 24.39
N SER A 81 -30.54 -24.79 25.43
CA SER A 81 -29.87 -25.42 26.59
C SER A 81 -29.08 -26.67 26.19
N GLN A 82 -29.65 -27.53 25.34
CA GLN A 82 -29.01 -28.80 24.95
C GLN A 82 -27.80 -28.54 24.06
N VAL A 83 -27.90 -27.58 23.14
CA VAL A 83 -26.77 -27.20 22.26
C VAL A 83 -25.64 -26.56 23.06
N ILE A 84 -25.95 -25.70 24.03
CA ILE A 84 -24.94 -25.11 24.93
C ILE A 84 -24.27 -26.19 25.79
N ASP A 85 -25.02 -27.17 26.32
CA ASP A 85 -24.45 -28.30 27.07
C ASP A 85 -23.43 -29.08 26.23
N VAL A 86 -23.74 -29.30 24.94
CA VAL A 86 -22.82 -29.93 23.98
C VAL A 86 -21.57 -29.06 23.78
N LEU A 87 -21.72 -27.78 23.47
CA LEU A 87 -20.58 -26.89 23.23
C LEU A 87 -19.63 -26.80 24.44
N LEU A 88 -20.17 -26.80 25.67
CA LEU A 88 -19.36 -26.77 26.89
C LEU A 88 -18.49 -28.02 27.07
N SER A 89 -18.81 -29.14 26.41
CA SER A 89 -17.95 -30.33 26.43
C SER A 89 -16.76 -30.23 25.46
N LEU A 90 -16.68 -29.17 24.64
CA LEU A 90 -15.69 -28.98 23.58
C LEU A 90 -14.64 -27.90 23.91
N GLU A 91 -14.41 -27.60 25.20
CA GLU A 91 -13.48 -26.54 25.60
C GLU A 91 -12.03 -26.77 25.12
N SER A 92 -11.60 -28.02 24.95
CA SER A 92 -10.23 -28.37 24.56
C SER A 92 -9.96 -28.32 23.05
N THR A 93 -10.97 -28.11 22.21
CA THR A 93 -10.76 -28.20 20.75
C THR A 93 -10.05 -26.98 20.17
N ALA A 94 -9.14 -27.23 19.24
CA ALA A 94 -8.55 -26.19 18.38
C ALA A 94 -9.29 -26.04 17.05
N ASN A 95 -10.35 -26.81 16.79
CA ASN A 95 -11.10 -26.72 15.54
C ASN A 95 -11.78 -25.35 15.38
N SER A 96 -11.31 -24.57 14.39
CA SER A 96 -11.80 -23.20 14.14
C SER A 96 -13.28 -23.11 13.77
N TRP A 97 -13.88 -24.17 13.21
CA TRP A 97 -15.31 -24.18 12.88
C TRP A 97 -16.19 -24.33 14.12
N VAL A 98 -15.75 -25.13 15.10
CA VAL A 98 -16.43 -25.21 16.40
C VAL A 98 -16.33 -23.89 17.13
N ARG A 99 -15.15 -23.26 17.13
CA ARG A 99 -14.95 -21.94 17.73
C ARG A 99 -15.89 -20.90 17.13
N ARG A 100 -15.94 -20.82 15.79
CA ARG A 100 -16.88 -19.96 15.07
C ARG A 100 -18.33 -20.26 15.45
N ALA A 101 -18.73 -21.53 15.44
CA ALA A 101 -20.10 -21.91 15.71
C ALA A 101 -20.55 -21.50 17.12
N ALA A 102 -19.67 -21.58 18.13
CA ALA A 102 -20.01 -21.14 19.48
C ALA A 102 -20.42 -19.66 19.54
N PHE A 103 -19.77 -18.79 18.79
CA PHE A 103 -20.14 -17.36 18.71
C PHE A 103 -21.40 -17.13 17.89
N VAL A 104 -21.55 -17.80 16.74
CA VAL A 104 -22.78 -17.72 15.93
C VAL A 104 -24.01 -18.20 16.70
N ILE A 105 -23.88 -19.31 17.42
CA ILE A 105 -24.93 -19.86 18.29
C ILE A 105 -25.18 -18.91 19.45
N GLY A 106 -24.12 -18.49 20.14
CA GLY A 106 -24.18 -17.56 21.26
C GLY A 106 -24.86 -16.23 20.91
N ALA A 107 -24.77 -15.77 19.66
CA ALA A 107 -25.43 -14.56 19.18
C ALA A 107 -26.95 -14.71 18.98
N LYS A 108 -27.46 -15.93 18.83
CA LYS A 108 -28.87 -16.22 18.48
C LYS A 108 -29.69 -16.81 19.62
N VAL A 109 -29.06 -17.50 20.56
CA VAL A 109 -29.74 -18.13 21.70
C VAL A 109 -30.06 -17.12 22.81
N PRO A 110 -30.98 -17.42 23.75
CA PRO A 110 -31.23 -16.58 24.91
C PRO A 110 -29.95 -16.23 25.68
N ALA A 111 -29.82 -14.97 26.08
CA ALA A 111 -28.57 -14.43 26.64
C ALA A 111 -28.10 -15.16 27.91
N ASP A 112 -29.01 -15.67 28.75
CA ASP A 112 -28.67 -16.48 29.92
C ASP A 112 -27.98 -17.79 29.53
N GLN A 113 -28.37 -18.39 28.41
CA GLN A 113 -27.72 -19.58 27.85
C GLN A 113 -26.40 -19.21 27.17
N ALA A 114 -26.37 -18.12 26.40
CA ALA A 114 -25.15 -17.61 25.77
C ALA A 114 -24.05 -17.31 26.82
N ALA A 115 -24.42 -16.75 27.98
CA ALA A 115 -23.48 -16.42 29.05
C ALA A 115 -22.79 -17.65 29.66
N ARG A 116 -23.39 -18.85 29.53
CA ARG A 116 -22.79 -20.10 30.01
C ARG A 116 -21.53 -20.46 29.25
N LEU A 117 -21.34 -19.97 28.01
CA LEU A 117 -20.15 -20.23 27.18
C LEU A 117 -18.86 -19.57 27.71
N LYS A 118 -18.95 -18.74 28.75
CA LYS A 118 -17.80 -18.03 29.33
C LYS A 118 -16.56 -18.93 29.58
N PRO A 119 -16.64 -20.10 30.23
CA PRO A 119 -15.46 -20.92 30.50
C PRO A 119 -14.74 -21.36 29.22
N LEU A 120 -15.51 -21.68 28.19
CA LEU A 120 -15.01 -22.10 26.88
C LEU A 120 -14.31 -20.95 26.14
N VAL A 121 -14.86 -19.74 26.16
CA VAL A 121 -14.20 -18.55 25.60
C VAL A 121 -12.91 -18.21 26.34
N GLN A 122 -12.88 -18.39 27.67
CA GLN A 122 -11.67 -18.17 28.48
C GLN A 122 -10.57 -19.17 28.10
N ALA A 123 -10.90 -20.45 28.03
CA ALA A 123 -9.96 -21.51 27.66
C ALA A 123 -9.32 -21.23 26.28
N TRP A 124 -10.11 -20.81 25.29
CA TRP A 124 -9.59 -20.51 23.95
C TRP A 124 -8.72 -19.25 23.89
N THR A 125 -9.06 -18.23 24.68
CA THR A 125 -8.23 -17.03 24.78
C THR A 125 -6.84 -17.37 25.32
N GLU A 126 -6.77 -18.23 26.35
CA GLU A 126 -5.52 -18.72 26.93
C GLU A 126 -4.73 -19.64 25.97
N ALA A 127 -5.44 -20.40 25.12
CA ALA A 127 -4.85 -21.32 24.16
C ALA A 127 -4.48 -20.69 22.79
N GLY A 128 -4.45 -19.35 22.69
CA GLY A 128 -3.96 -18.65 21.49
C GLY A 128 -5.02 -18.01 20.59
N GLY A 129 -6.27 -17.83 21.04
CA GLY A 129 -7.23 -16.92 20.41
C GLY A 129 -8.64 -17.48 20.15
N LEU A 130 -9.55 -16.62 19.69
CA LEU A 130 -10.99 -16.94 19.52
C LEU A 130 -11.33 -17.72 18.22
N GLY A 131 -10.32 -18.20 17.50
CA GLY A 131 -10.44 -18.92 16.23
C GLY A 131 -10.35 -17.99 15.02
N TRP A 132 -9.34 -18.19 14.18
CA TRP A 132 -9.00 -17.30 13.06
C TRP A 132 -10.07 -17.25 11.95
N ARG A 133 -10.94 -18.28 11.86
CA ARG A 133 -12.09 -18.33 10.93
C ARG A 133 -13.36 -17.63 11.45
N THR A 134 -13.36 -17.14 12.68
CA THR A 134 -14.54 -16.48 13.25
C THR A 134 -14.68 -15.08 12.65
N ASP A 135 -15.84 -14.78 12.06
CA ASP A 135 -16.13 -13.46 11.53
C ASP A 135 -16.18 -12.44 12.70
N PRO A 136 -15.47 -11.31 12.62
CA PRO A 136 -15.55 -10.24 13.61
C PRO A 136 -16.97 -9.82 13.98
N ARG A 137 -17.91 -9.89 13.03
CA ARG A 137 -19.33 -9.56 13.25
C ARG A 137 -20.04 -10.59 14.12
N ASP A 138 -19.64 -11.86 14.06
CA ASP A 138 -20.22 -12.92 14.90
C ASP A 138 -19.76 -12.73 16.36
N LEU A 139 -18.47 -12.38 16.57
CA LEU A 139 -17.95 -12.01 17.90
C LEU A 139 -18.72 -10.83 18.49
N VAL A 140 -18.92 -9.77 17.70
CA VAL A 140 -19.66 -8.59 18.15
C VAL A 140 -21.13 -8.92 18.42
N SER A 141 -21.76 -9.74 17.58
CA SER A 141 -23.17 -10.13 17.77
C SER A 141 -23.35 -10.96 19.05
N PHE A 142 -22.39 -11.80 19.40
CA PHE A 142 -22.36 -12.48 20.71
C PHE A 142 -22.25 -11.47 21.87
N ALA A 143 -21.36 -10.49 21.77
CA ALA A 143 -21.22 -9.42 22.77
C ALA A 143 -22.54 -8.64 22.95
N VAL A 144 -23.16 -8.25 21.84
CA VAL A 144 -24.43 -7.50 21.80
C VAL A 144 -25.56 -8.31 22.46
N ASN A 145 -25.72 -9.59 22.10
CA ASN A 145 -26.75 -10.45 22.71
C ASN A 145 -26.60 -10.52 24.24
N LEU A 146 -25.37 -10.71 24.73
CA LEU A 146 -25.09 -10.73 26.18
C LEU A 146 -25.43 -9.39 26.86
N LEU A 147 -25.08 -8.27 26.22
CA LEU A 147 -25.32 -6.93 26.75
C LEU A 147 -26.81 -6.58 26.81
N GLU A 148 -27.54 -6.80 25.72
CA GLU A 148 -28.99 -6.56 25.63
C GLU A 148 -29.76 -7.46 26.59
N GLY A 149 -29.28 -8.70 26.79
CA GLY A 149 -29.82 -9.62 27.79
C GLY A 149 -29.40 -9.37 29.23
N GLY A 150 -28.70 -8.25 29.52
CA GLY A 150 -28.31 -7.85 30.87
C GLY A 150 -27.24 -8.73 31.53
N GLN A 151 -26.51 -9.53 30.75
CA GLN A 151 -25.49 -10.44 31.27
C GLN A 151 -24.20 -9.69 31.55
N LYS A 152 -23.70 -9.76 32.79
CA LYS A 152 -22.43 -9.11 33.20
C LYS A 152 -21.24 -9.51 32.32
N TYR A 153 -21.25 -10.73 31.81
CA TYR A 153 -20.19 -11.23 30.94
C TYR A 153 -20.11 -10.47 29.61
N GLY A 154 -21.20 -9.88 29.12
CA GLY A 154 -21.19 -9.07 27.89
C GLY A 154 -20.21 -7.89 27.98
N ILE A 155 -20.10 -7.22 29.14
CA ILE A 155 -19.12 -6.14 29.34
C ILE A 155 -17.69 -6.70 29.33
N THR A 156 -17.46 -7.85 29.98
CA THR A 156 -16.13 -8.49 29.97
C THR A 156 -15.71 -8.84 28.55
N PHE A 157 -16.61 -9.43 27.76
CA PHE A 157 -16.31 -9.83 26.40
C PHE A 157 -16.15 -8.63 25.46
N ALA A 158 -16.96 -7.57 25.61
CA ALA A 158 -16.77 -6.32 24.89
C ALA A 158 -15.38 -5.69 25.18
N ASN A 159 -14.88 -5.78 26.42
CA ASN A 159 -13.52 -5.37 26.73
C ASN A 159 -12.48 -6.23 26.01
N THR A 160 -12.68 -7.55 25.91
CA THR A 160 -11.77 -8.41 25.13
C THR A 160 -11.65 -7.94 23.68
N LEU A 161 -12.77 -7.53 23.07
CA LEU A 161 -12.79 -7.13 21.66
C LEU A 161 -12.27 -5.71 21.40
N PHE A 162 -12.69 -4.73 22.21
CA PHE A 162 -12.52 -3.30 21.89
C PHE A 162 -11.54 -2.55 22.78
N ARG A 163 -11.14 -3.11 23.93
CA ARG A 163 -10.27 -2.40 24.87
C ARG A 163 -8.81 -2.43 24.39
N PRO A 164 -8.15 -1.28 24.22
CA PRO A 164 -6.75 -1.23 23.82
C PRO A 164 -5.81 -1.88 24.85
N ARG A 165 -4.75 -2.52 24.36
CA ARG A 165 -3.69 -3.20 25.13
C ARG A 165 -2.31 -2.83 24.57
N ASP A 166 -1.27 -2.95 25.39
CA ASP A 166 0.12 -2.75 24.94
C ASP A 166 0.53 -3.85 23.94
N ALA A 167 1.27 -3.48 22.89
CA ALA A 167 1.90 -4.43 21.97
C ALA A 167 3.12 -5.12 22.62
N GLU A 168 3.46 -6.33 22.18
CA GLU A 168 4.64 -7.06 22.68
C GLU A 168 5.97 -6.47 22.16
N ASP A 169 6.01 -5.98 20.90
CA ASP A 169 7.24 -5.55 20.21
C ASP A 169 7.42 -4.02 20.08
N ASP A 170 6.34 -3.24 20.06
CA ASP A 170 6.39 -1.76 20.02
C ASP A 170 5.40 -1.14 21.02
N ALA A 171 5.93 -0.63 22.13
CA ALA A 171 5.17 -0.03 23.22
C ALA A 171 4.58 1.37 22.90
N ARG A 172 4.39 1.71 21.62
CA ARG A 172 3.74 2.95 21.15
C ARG A 172 2.49 2.71 20.30
N ASP A 173 2.20 1.47 19.88
CA ASP A 173 1.03 1.17 19.07
C ASP A 173 -0.04 0.38 19.87
N PRO A 174 -1.23 0.94 20.13
CA PRO A 174 -2.28 0.24 20.87
C PRO A 174 -2.86 -0.94 20.07
N VAL A 175 -2.83 -2.14 20.66
CA VAL A 175 -3.39 -3.37 20.06
C VAL A 175 -4.82 -3.63 20.56
N VAL A 176 -5.69 -4.05 19.66
CA VAL A 176 -7.07 -4.50 19.91
C VAL A 176 -7.32 -5.83 19.20
N GLU A 177 -8.38 -6.56 19.57
CA GLU A 177 -8.71 -7.84 18.91
C GLU A 177 -9.20 -7.65 17.47
N LEU A 178 -9.91 -6.55 17.21
CA LEU A 178 -10.53 -6.27 15.92
C LEU A 178 -9.64 -5.37 15.06
N LYS A 179 -9.46 -5.73 13.79
CA LYS A 179 -8.83 -4.82 12.81
C LYS A 179 -9.60 -3.49 12.70
N ALA A 180 -8.90 -2.40 12.44
CA ALA A 180 -9.43 -1.03 12.44
C ALA A 180 -10.75 -0.84 11.66
N TYR A 181 -10.88 -1.47 10.48
CA TYR A 181 -12.12 -1.48 9.71
C TYR A 181 -13.32 -2.01 10.51
N TRP A 182 -13.18 -3.19 11.11
CA TRP A 182 -14.23 -3.86 11.87
C TRP A 182 -14.47 -3.16 13.21
N TYR A 183 -13.42 -2.68 13.85
CA TYR A 183 -13.51 -1.88 15.06
C TYR A 183 -14.42 -0.67 14.85
N SER A 184 -14.12 0.14 13.84
CA SER A 184 -14.87 1.36 13.50
C SER A 184 -16.32 1.03 13.10
N HIS A 185 -16.51 -0.03 12.31
CA HIS A 185 -17.84 -0.42 11.81
C HIS A 185 -18.76 -0.98 12.92
N GLU A 186 -18.21 -1.74 13.87
CA GLU A 186 -18.98 -2.49 14.85
C GLU A 186 -19.11 -1.80 16.22
N LEU A 187 -18.22 -0.87 16.56
CA LEU A 187 -18.27 -0.12 17.83
C LEU A 187 -19.64 0.54 18.10
N PRO A 188 -20.33 1.16 17.12
CA PRO A 188 -21.66 1.74 17.35
C PRO A 188 -22.71 0.73 17.84
N ARG A 189 -22.68 -0.51 17.34
CA ARG A 189 -23.62 -1.57 17.78
C ARG A 189 -23.39 -1.93 19.24
N VAL A 190 -22.12 -2.09 19.64
CA VAL A 190 -21.75 -2.39 21.03
C VAL A 190 -22.07 -1.23 21.97
N ALA A 191 -21.78 0.00 21.55
CA ALA A 191 -22.10 1.21 22.31
C ALA A 191 -23.60 1.36 22.57
N ASN A 192 -24.43 1.03 21.58
CA ASN A 192 -25.88 1.03 21.73
C ASN A 192 -26.34 -0.06 22.72
N ALA A 193 -25.82 -1.29 22.58
CA ALA A 193 -26.14 -2.41 23.47
C ALA A 193 -25.70 -2.19 24.93
N LEU A 194 -24.62 -1.43 25.16
CA LEU A 194 -24.19 -1.04 26.51
C LEU A 194 -25.17 -0.10 27.23
N GLY A 195 -26.06 0.57 26.49
CA GLY A 195 -27.08 1.46 27.05
C GLY A 195 -26.49 2.55 27.95
N SER A 196 -26.99 2.63 29.20
CA SER A 196 -26.53 3.59 30.21
C SER A 196 -25.11 3.32 30.74
N ASN A 197 -24.52 2.15 30.44
CA ASN A 197 -23.12 1.87 30.74
C ASN A 197 -22.18 2.26 29.59
N GLY A 198 -22.71 2.72 28.44
CA GLY A 198 -21.92 3.04 27.25
C GLY A 198 -20.75 3.97 27.55
N LEU A 199 -21.03 5.19 28.02
CA LEU A 199 -19.99 6.17 28.30
C LEU A 199 -19.02 5.71 29.38
N LYS A 200 -19.54 5.07 30.45
CA LYS A 200 -18.75 4.51 31.54
C LYS A 200 -17.74 3.45 31.08
N THR A 201 -18.04 2.74 29.99
CA THR A 201 -17.19 1.68 29.43
C THR A 201 -16.26 2.22 28.34
N VAL A 202 -16.76 3.01 27.40
CA VAL A 202 -16.00 3.44 26.21
C VAL A 202 -15.05 4.60 26.50
N LEU A 203 -15.39 5.55 27.39
CA LEU A 203 -14.49 6.65 27.76
C LEU A 203 -13.14 6.13 28.33
N PRO A 204 -13.11 5.14 29.24
CA PRO A 204 -11.87 4.50 29.64
C PRO A 204 -11.08 3.84 28.50
N TRP A 205 -11.73 3.35 27.44
CA TRP A 205 -11.03 2.80 26.27
C TRP A 205 -10.28 3.91 25.52
N LEU A 206 -10.92 5.06 25.29
CA LEU A 206 -10.28 6.24 24.71
C LEU A 206 -9.09 6.72 25.58
N THR A 207 -9.31 6.92 26.88
CA THR A 207 -8.23 7.35 27.78
C THR A 207 -7.05 6.36 27.80
N GLN A 208 -7.33 5.06 27.73
CA GLN A 208 -6.29 4.03 27.69
C GLN A 208 -5.54 4.03 26.35
N TYR A 209 -6.25 4.22 25.23
CA TYR A 209 -5.66 4.37 23.90
C TYR A 209 -4.60 5.48 23.88
N GLU A 210 -4.96 6.68 24.35
CA GLU A 210 -4.07 7.84 24.42
C GLU A 210 -2.82 7.60 25.28
N ARG A 211 -3.00 6.89 26.40
CA ARG A 211 -1.87 6.57 27.30
C ARG A 211 -0.89 5.59 26.67
N ILE A 212 -1.38 4.56 25.97
CA ILE A 212 -0.52 3.59 25.28
C ILE A 212 0.22 4.27 24.12
N LYS A 213 -0.45 5.16 23.39
CA LYS A 213 0.14 5.99 22.32
C LYS A 213 1.16 7.02 22.86
N LYS A 214 1.23 7.20 24.19
CA LYS A 214 2.06 8.21 24.88
C LYS A 214 1.78 9.64 24.41
N SER A 215 0.55 9.90 23.95
CA SER A 215 0.09 11.27 23.70
C SER A 215 -0.13 12.04 24.99
N VAL A 216 -0.30 11.34 26.12
CA VAL A 216 -0.46 11.91 27.47
C VAL A 216 0.67 11.45 28.38
N SER A 217 1.26 12.38 29.13
CA SER A 217 2.22 12.12 30.21
C SER A 217 1.94 13.00 31.42
N ASP A 218 2.70 12.81 32.51
CA ASP A 218 2.64 13.70 33.69
C ASP A 218 3.03 15.15 33.37
N THR A 219 3.68 15.38 32.24
CA THR A 219 4.25 16.70 31.88
C THR A 219 3.60 17.34 30.65
N PHE A 220 2.85 16.60 29.83
CA PHE A 220 2.20 17.15 28.65
C PHE A 220 0.96 16.33 28.28
N ASP A 221 0.04 16.96 27.55
CA ASP A 221 -1.13 16.30 27.00
C ASP A 221 -1.31 16.73 25.54
N HIS A 222 -1.04 15.80 24.63
CA HIS A 222 -1.19 15.95 23.19
C HIS A 222 -2.41 15.20 22.64
N SER A 223 -3.26 14.61 23.50
CA SER A 223 -4.42 13.82 23.06
C SER A 223 -5.42 14.63 22.24
N GLY A 224 -5.46 15.94 22.43
CA GLY A 224 -6.36 16.84 21.71
C GLY A 224 -5.84 17.34 20.36
N PHE A 225 -4.71 16.89 19.83
CA PHE A 225 -4.13 17.45 18.60
C PHE A 225 -4.32 16.58 17.34
N SER A 226 -4.77 15.33 17.48
CA SER A 226 -5.00 14.43 16.35
C SER A 226 -6.14 14.90 15.42
N ARG A 227 -7.06 15.74 15.93
CA ARG A 227 -8.15 16.32 15.15
C ARG A 227 -8.37 17.79 15.44
N SER A 228 -8.73 18.51 14.39
CA SER A 228 -8.99 19.95 14.40
C SER A 228 -10.25 20.32 15.21
N THR A 229 -11.34 19.53 15.10
CA THR A 229 -12.54 19.63 15.95
C THR A 229 -13.11 18.25 16.27
N VAL A 230 -13.77 18.12 17.42
CA VAL A 230 -14.56 16.92 17.75
C VAL A 230 -15.95 16.96 17.10
N ALA A 231 -16.36 18.08 16.50
CA ALA A 231 -17.70 18.24 15.93
C ALA A 231 -17.91 17.43 14.63
N THR A 232 -16.86 17.28 13.82
CA THR A 232 -16.90 16.57 12.54
C THR A 232 -16.38 15.13 12.70
N ARG A 233 -16.92 14.22 11.89
CA ARG A 233 -16.38 12.85 11.76
C ARG A 233 -15.18 12.90 10.81
N GLY A 234 -14.12 12.15 11.11
CA GLY A 234 -12.96 12.03 10.23
C GLY A 234 -13.33 11.28 8.94
N ASP A 235 -12.96 11.84 7.80
CA ASP A 235 -13.31 11.37 6.45
C ASP A 235 -12.12 10.77 5.67
N GLY A 236 -10.91 10.81 6.23
CA GLY A 236 -9.69 10.36 5.57
C GLY A 236 -9.41 8.85 5.63
N HIS A 237 -9.46 8.21 6.80
CA HIS A 237 -9.16 6.79 6.99
C HIS A 237 -9.87 6.23 8.23
N ARG A 238 -10.26 4.94 8.22
CA ARG A 238 -11.01 4.29 9.33
C ARG A 238 -10.06 3.94 10.49
N ASP A 239 -9.63 4.93 11.25
CA ASP A 239 -8.79 4.76 12.45
C ASP A 239 -9.60 4.31 13.68
N ILE A 240 -8.95 3.66 14.64
CA ILE A 240 -9.48 3.26 15.95
C ILE A 240 -9.67 4.49 16.85
N GLU A 241 -8.71 5.42 16.86
CA GLU A 241 -8.81 6.69 17.61
C GLU A 241 -10.03 7.49 17.12
N ASP A 242 -10.07 7.67 15.78
CA ASP A 242 -11.26 7.65 14.89
C ASP A 242 -12.59 7.44 15.61
N ALA A 243 -12.90 6.15 15.67
CA ALA A 243 -14.14 5.61 16.16
C ALA A 243 -14.36 5.85 17.66
N LEU A 244 -13.31 5.81 18.48
CA LEU A 244 -13.41 6.02 19.92
C LEU A 244 -13.87 7.43 20.26
N ILE A 245 -13.25 8.46 19.69
CA ILE A 245 -13.65 9.87 19.91
C ILE A 245 -15.09 10.09 19.47
N ASP A 246 -15.47 9.60 18.28
CA ASP A 246 -16.82 9.75 17.75
C ASP A 246 -17.86 9.05 18.65
N CYS A 247 -17.55 7.84 19.12
CA CYS A 247 -18.44 7.07 19.98
C CYS A 247 -18.61 7.72 21.36
N VAL A 248 -17.50 8.15 22.00
CA VAL A 248 -17.54 8.84 23.30
C VAL A 248 -18.32 10.15 23.17
N ARG A 249 -18.12 10.91 22.08
CA ARG A 249 -18.89 12.12 21.78
C ARG A 249 -20.37 11.85 21.67
N ASP A 250 -20.77 10.91 20.83
CA ASP A 250 -22.18 10.63 20.57
C ASP A 250 -22.89 10.10 21.84
N LEU A 251 -22.19 9.29 22.67
CA LEU A 251 -22.66 8.85 23.98
C LEU A 251 -22.78 10.02 24.98
N ALA A 252 -21.77 10.89 25.06
CA ALA A 252 -21.77 12.02 25.99
C ALA A 252 -22.85 13.06 25.65
N LYS A 253 -23.10 13.34 24.37
CA LYS A 253 -24.20 14.21 23.91
C LYS A 253 -25.55 13.75 24.47
N ARG A 254 -25.82 12.45 24.36
CA ARG A 254 -27.04 11.83 24.91
C ARG A 254 -27.05 11.90 26.43
N ASP A 255 -25.96 11.47 27.08
CA ASP A 255 -25.92 11.24 28.53
C ASP A 255 -25.95 12.55 29.34
N PHE A 256 -25.39 13.66 28.82
CA PHE A 256 -25.58 14.99 29.44
C PHE A 256 -27.04 15.46 29.43
N GLY A 257 -27.83 15.04 28.43
CA GLY A 257 -29.26 15.33 28.36
C GLY A 257 -30.10 14.51 29.33
N THR A 258 -29.62 13.33 29.78
CA THR A 258 -30.39 12.39 30.61
C THR A 258 -29.89 12.25 32.05
N ASP A 259 -28.57 12.19 32.28
CA ASP A 259 -27.92 12.07 33.58
C ASP A 259 -26.62 12.91 33.63
N PRO A 260 -26.74 14.25 33.69
CA PRO A 260 -25.59 15.16 33.67
C PRO A 260 -24.65 14.96 34.86
N ASP A 261 -25.17 14.61 36.05
CA ASP A 261 -24.37 14.47 37.26
C ASP A 261 -23.40 13.27 37.17
N THR A 262 -23.86 12.14 36.63
CA THR A 262 -22.99 10.97 36.45
C THR A 262 -22.02 11.18 35.28
N THR A 263 -22.50 11.79 34.21
CA THR A 263 -21.69 12.12 33.02
C THR A 263 -20.53 13.03 33.38
N TRP A 264 -20.80 14.11 34.11
CA TRP A 264 -19.80 15.05 34.62
C TRP A 264 -18.73 14.34 35.47
N ARG A 265 -19.15 13.51 36.44
CA ARG A 265 -18.24 12.74 37.30
C ARG A 265 -17.34 11.77 36.52
N LEU A 266 -17.72 11.32 35.33
CA LEU A 266 -16.88 10.47 34.48
C LEU A 266 -15.78 11.29 33.80
N PHE A 267 -16.11 12.47 33.28
CA PHE A 267 -15.13 13.38 32.67
C PHE A 267 -14.19 14.01 33.71
N GLU A 268 -14.64 14.29 34.93
CA GLU A 268 -13.77 14.71 36.04
C GLU A 268 -12.72 13.67 36.44
N LYS A 269 -12.99 12.39 36.21
CA LYS A 269 -12.01 11.31 36.48
C LYS A 269 -11.05 11.05 35.33
N ASN A 270 -11.31 11.64 34.15
CA ASN A 270 -10.55 11.46 32.93
C ASN A 270 -10.10 12.83 32.41
N GLU A 271 -9.25 13.51 33.17
CA GLU A 271 -8.76 14.86 32.87
C GLU A 271 -7.64 14.86 31.82
N ILE A 272 -7.93 14.31 30.64
CA ILE A 272 -7.10 14.47 29.44
C ILE A 272 -7.77 15.41 28.45
N LEU A 273 -6.99 16.11 27.64
CA LEU A 273 -7.43 17.19 26.76
C LEU A 273 -8.57 16.73 25.84
N ILE A 274 -8.42 15.59 25.14
CA ILE A 274 -9.48 15.09 24.24
C ILE A 274 -10.80 14.81 24.96
N ALA A 275 -10.75 14.29 26.19
CA ALA A 275 -11.95 14.03 26.98
C ALA A 275 -12.64 15.35 27.38
N GLN A 276 -11.87 16.38 27.74
CA GLN A 276 -12.43 17.70 28.05
C GLN A 276 -13.02 18.39 26.81
N ARG A 277 -12.38 18.26 25.63
CA ARG A 277 -12.93 18.73 24.35
C ARG A 277 -14.28 18.09 24.04
N ILE A 278 -14.38 16.77 24.18
CA ILE A 278 -15.63 16.04 24.00
C ILE A 278 -16.70 16.51 25.01
N ALA A 279 -16.32 16.71 26.28
CA ALA A 279 -17.24 17.18 27.31
C ALA A 279 -17.81 18.57 26.98
N MET A 280 -16.96 19.51 26.56
CA MET A 280 -17.39 20.86 26.17
C MET A 280 -18.36 20.84 25.01
N TYR A 281 -18.02 20.14 23.93
CA TYR A 281 -18.89 20.01 22.77
C TYR A 281 -20.22 19.34 23.11
N SER A 282 -20.17 18.25 23.87
CA SER A 282 -21.37 17.48 24.22
C SER A 282 -22.30 18.25 25.15
N MET A 283 -21.73 19.02 26.09
CA MET A 283 -22.49 19.87 27.00
C MET A 283 -23.08 21.09 26.28
N ALA A 284 -22.35 21.70 25.35
CA ALA A 284 -22.86 22.78 24.51
C ALA A 284 -24.11 22.32 23.75
N HIS A 285 -24.04 21.14 23.14
CA HIS A 285 -25.18 20.55 22.44
C HIS A 285 -26.36 20.23 23.38
N ALA A 286 -26.08 19.65 24.56
CA ALA A 286 -27.13 19.39 25.55
C ALA A 286 -27.80 20.69 26.04
N LEU A 287 -27.04 21.78 26.20
CA LEU A 287 -27.55 23.11 26.54
C LEU A 287 -28.40 23.72 25.43
N GLU A 288 -28.08 23.46 24.16
CA GLU A 288 -28.89 23.91 23.02
C GLU A 288 -30.24 23.18 22.98
N GLU A 289 -30.25 21.86 23.20
CA GLU A 289 -31.47 21.03 23.12
C GLU A 289 -32.33 21.04 24.40
N ALA A 290 -31.77 21.37 25.56
CA ALA A 290 -32.47 21.27 26.84
C ALA A 290 -33.69 22.22 26.93
N ALA A 291 -34.88 21.65 27.12
CA ALA A 291 -36.10 22.40 27.39
C ALA A 291 -36.42 22.51 28.90
N ASP A 292 -35.96 21.55 29.72
CA ASP A 292 -36.22 21.53 31.17
C ASP A 292 -35.39 22.60 31.91
N PRO A 293 -36.02 23.58 32.58
CA PRO A 293 -35.31 24.61 33.34
C PRO A 293 -34.39 24.08 34.43
N HIS A 294 -34.67 22.91 35.01
CA HIS A 294 -33.81 22.31 36.04
C HIS A 294 -32.53 21.74 35.44
N LEU A 295 -32.65 20.99 34.34
CA LEU A 295 -31.50 20.51 33.56
C LEU A 295 -30.64 21.68 33.06
N VAL A 296 -31.26 22.73 32.50
CA VAL A 296 -30.55 23.93 32.04
C VAL A 296 -29.73 24.57 33.16
N ARG A 297 -30.29 24.75 34.36
CA ARG A 297 -29.53 25.31 35.50
C ARG A 297 -28.32 24.47 35.89
N LYS A 298 -28.46 23.13 35.88
CA LYS A 298 -27.34 22.22 36.17
C LYS A 298 -26.25 22.33 35.13
N LEU A 299 -26.61 22.24 33.85
CA LEU A 299 -25.66 22.32 32.73
C LEU A 299 -24.98 23.69 32.65
N VAL A 300 -25.68 24.78 32.97
CA VAL A 300 -25.07 26.12 33.06
C VAL A 300 -23.99 26.17 34.15
N SER A 301 -24.28 25.63 35.34
CA SER A 301 -23.30 25.56 36.43
C SER A 301 -22.07 24.73 36.03
N MET A 302 -22.30 23.51 35.55
CA MET A 302 -21.21 22.60 35.14
C MET A 302 -20.41 23.17 33.96
N GLY A 303 -21.07 23.86 33.03
CA GLY A 303 -20.43 24.48 31.88
C GLY A 303 -19.49 25.63 32.30
N GLY A 304 -19.90 26.41 33.29
CA GLY A 304 -19.02 27.42 33.89
C GLY A 304 -17.79 26.81 34.55
N ASP A 305 -18.00 25.77 35.36
CA ASP A 305 -16.91 25.03 36.00
C ASP A 305 -15.95 24.41 34.96
N LEU A 306 -16.49 23.92 33.84
CA LEU A 306 -15.70 23.34 32.75
C LEU A 306 -14.83 24.38 32.04
N LEU A 307 -15.40 25.53 31.66
CA LEU A 307 -14.64 26.60 31.01
C LEU A 307 -13.55 27.18 31.91
N ALA A 308 -13.74 27.17 33.22
CA ALA A 308 -12.72 27.60 34.18
C ALA A 308 -11.50 26.66 34.25
N LYS A 309 -11.64 25.38 33.85
CA LYS A 309 -10.53 24.43 33.88
C LYS A 309 -9.41 24.85 32.91
N PRO A 310 -8.14 24.87 33.35
CA PRO A 310 -7.03 25.26 32.48
C PRO A 310 -6.92 24.46 31.17
N LEU A 311 -7.12 23.14 31.21
CA LEU A 311 -7.10 22.28 30.03
C LEU A 311 -8.17 22.66 28.98
N CYS A 312 -9.32 23.19 29.42
CA CYS A 312 -10.39 23.61 28.51
C CYS A 312 -10.08 24.92 27.80
N ARG A 313 -9.19 25.73 28.38
CA ARG A 313 -8.69 26.96 27.79
C ARG A 313 -7.54 26.73 26.83
N ASP A 314 -7.14 25.47 26.61
CA ASP A 314 -6.05 25.15 25.69
C ASP A 314 -6.33 25.62 24.25
N GLN A 315 -5.31 26.09 23.52
CA GLN A 315 -5.46 26.47 22.11
C GLN A 315 -6.01 25.31 21.26
N GLY A 316 -5.64 24.07 21.56
CA GLY A 316 -6.17 22.86 20.89
C GLY A 316 -7.64 22.58 21.20
N ALA A 317 -8.22 23.21 22.22
CA ALA A 317 -9.62 23.06 22.62
C ALA A 317 -10.50 24.28 22.28
N ARG A 318 -9.93 25.31 21.64
CA ARG A 318 -10.57 26.61 21.40
C ARG A 318 -11.94 26.53 20.73
N LEU A 319 -12.12 25.67 19.72
CA LEU A 319 -13.39 25.55 19.00
C LEU A 319 -14.51 25.02 19.91
N GLU A 320 -14.19 24.01 20.71
CA GLU A 320 -15.14 23.43 21.67
C GLU A 320 -15.40 24.39 22.85
N PHE A 321 -14.40 25.15 23.29
CA PHE A 321 -14.55 26.23 24.26
C PHE A 321 -15.55 27.29 23.75
N VAL A 322 -15.37 27.78 22.52
CA VAL A 322 -16.25 28.78 21.90
C VAL A 322 -17.67 28.24 21.75
N ALA A 323 -17.84 26.98 21.35
CA ALA A 323 -19.16 26.36 21.24
C ALA A 323 -19.91 26.36 22.59
N LEU A 324 -19.26 25.93 23.67
CA LEU A 324 -19.85 25.94 25.01
C LEU A 324 -20.12 27.35 25.52
N ALA A 325 -19.19 28.29 25.30
CA ALA A 325 -19.36 29.69 25.70
C ALA A 325 -20.60 30.32 25.03
N LYS A 326 -20.81 30.07 23.73
CA LYS A 326 -22.03 30.53 23.02
C LYS A 326 -23.30 29.92 23.59
N ALA A 327 -23.29 28.62 23.88
CA ALA A 327 -24.44 27.94 24.48
C ALA A 327 -24.78 28.51 25.87
N LEU A 328 -23.79 28.86 26.70
CA LEU A 328 -24.00 29.50 28.00
C LEU A 328 -24.57 30.91 27.87
N VAL A 329 -24.03 31.72 26.94
CA VAL A 329 -24.56 33.06 26.67
C VAL A 329 -26.01 33.01 26.22
N ALA A 330 -26.36 32.08 25.32
CA ALA A 330 -27.73 31.89 24.84
C ALA A 330 -28.72 31.56 25.99
N ARG A 331 -28.20 31.05 27.12
CA ARG A 331 -28.96 30.78 28.36
C ARG A 331 -28.81 31.89 29.42
N SER A 332 -28.38 33.09 29.02
CA SER A 332 -28.19 34.27 29.89
C SER A 332 -27.14 34.10 30.99
N ALA A 333 -26.10 33.28 30.75
CA ALA A 333 -25.00 33.04 31.68
C ALA A 333 -23.68 33.71 31.23
N ALA A 334 -23.77 34.91 30.64
CA ALA A 334 -22.62 35.63 30.09
C ALA A 334 -21.61 36.10 31.16
N ASP A 335 -22.05 36.28 32.41
CA ASP A 335 -21.20 36.77 33.51
C ASP A 335 -20.04 35.82 33.83
N VAL A 336 -20.24 34.52 33.63
CA VAL A 336 -19.22 33.47 33.85
C VAL A 336 -18.02 33.64 32.90
N LEU A 337 -18.22 34.23 31.72
CA LEU A 337 -17.16 34.36 30.73
C LEU A 337 -16.14 35.45 31.08
N VAL A 338 -16.54 36.49 31.83
CA VAL A 338 -15.67 37.63 32.14
C VAL A 338 -14.45 37.17 32.95
N GLU A 339 -14.67 36.38 34.00
CA GLU A 339 -13.59 35.86 34.84
C GLU A 339 -12.71 34.87 34.04
N VAL A 340 -13.33 33.90 33.36
CA VAL A 340 -12.62 32.86 32.61
C VAL A 340 -11.73 33.43 31.49
N ILE A 341 -12.22 34.41 30.73
CA ILE A 341 -11.44 35.01 29.62
C ILE A 341 -10.31 35.89 30.16
N ASN A 342 -10.53 36.60 31.27
CA ASN A 342 -9.49 37.40 31.90
C ASN A 342 -8.37 36.53 32.48
N GLU A 343 -8.67 35.33 32.99
CA GLU A 343 -7.64 34.39 33.45
C GLU A 343 -6.71 33.89 32.32
N GLY A 344 -7.12 34.00 31.05
CA GLY A 344 -6.28 33.68 29.88
C GLY A 344 -6.07 32.19 29.61
N HIS A 345 -5.30 31.86 28.57
CA HIS A 345 -5.06 30.47 28.15
C HIS A 345 -4.01 29.77 29.02
N PHE A 346 -2.99 30.48 29.49
CA PHE A 346 -1.89 29.87 30.23
C PHE A 346 -2.13 29.80 31.74
N THR A 347 -1.72 28.69 32.35
CA THR A 347 -1.49 28.62 33.80
C THR A 347 -0.16 29.23 34.19
N ALA A 348 0.02 29.54 35.48
CA ALA A 348 1.31 29.93 36.03
C ALA A 348 2.40 28.86 35.76
N ASP A 349 2.06 27.59 35.90
CA ASP A 349 2.99 26.47 35.69
C ASP A 349 3.37 26.28 34.22
N SER A 350 2.40 26.37 33.30
CA SER A 350 2.67 26.28 31.86
C SER A 350 3.48 27.49 31.38
N SER A 351 3.17 28.69 31.87
CA SER A 351 3.97 29.89 31.60
C SER A 351 5.40 29.74 32.12
N ALA A 352 5.60 29.25 33.35
CA ALA A 352 6.93 29.01 33.92
C ALA A 352 7.73 27.97 33.12
N ARG A 353 7.06 26.90 32.66
CA ARG A 353 7.67 25.87 31.81
C ARG A 353 8.07 26.43 30.45
N ILE A 354 7.20 27.20 29.80
CA ILE A 354 7.48 27.82 28.51
C ILE A 354 8.65 28.80 28.64
N ARG A 355 8.64 29.64 29.69
CA ARG A 355 9.77 30.54 30.00
C ARG A 355 11.09 29.79 30.14
N LYS A 356 11.08 28.69 30.91
CA LYS A 356 12.26 27.83 31.06
C LYS A 356 12.72 27.26 29.73
N ASN A 357 11.82 26.67 28.95
CA ASN A 357 12.15 26.04 27.67
C ASN A 357 12.70 27.02 26.63
N MET A 358 12.19 28.26 26.58
CA MET A 358 12.67 29.30 25.66
C MET A 358 13.98 29.92 26.14
N ALA A 359 14.14 30.11 27.47
CA ALA A 359 15.41 30.56 28.05
C ALA A 359 16.54 29.53 27.82
N ASP A 360 16.26 28.24 27.95
CA ASP A 360 17.20 27.16 27.65
C ASP A 360 17.62 27.13 26.15
N ARG A 361 16.84 27.76 25.26
CA ARG A 361 17.12 27.95 23.82
C ARG A 361 17.83 29.27 23.50
N GLY A 362 18.18 30.06 24.52
CA GLY A 362 18.93 31.31 24.38
C GLY A 362 18.08 32.57 24.16
N GLU A 363 16.76 32.51 24.33
CA GLU A 363 15.88 33.68 24.21
C GLU A 363 15.97 34.59 25.46
N SER A 364 15.84 35.91 25.25
CA SER A 364 15.84 36.88 26.34
C SER A 364 14.53 36.86 27.13
N SER A 365 14.57 37.17 28.42
CA SER A 365 13.35 37.21 29.26
C SER A 365 12.29 38.17 28.71
N GLU A 366 12.71 39.28 28.10
CA GLU A 366 11.83 40.28 27.50
C GLU A 366 11.10 39.71 26.27
N SER A 367 11.82 39.05 25.35
CA SER A 367 11.24 38.38 24.17
C SER A 367 10.27 37.26 24.53
N ILE A 368 10.58 36.53 25.61
CA ILE A 368 9.74 35.44 26.11
C ILE A 368 8.42 35.99 26.69
N ASP A 369 8.48 37.04 27.51
CA ASP A 369 7.29 37.65 28.09
C ASP A 369 6.42 38.31 27.02
N GLU A 370 7.02 38.97 26.02
CA GLU A 370 6.31 39.49 24.85
C GLU A 370 5.61 38.38 24.05
N SER A 371 6.25 37.22 23.88
CA SER A 371 5.67 36.09 23.14
C SER A 371 4.51 35.44 23.89
N LEU A 372 4.64 35.26 25.20
CA LEU A 372 3.55 34.77 26.05
C LEU A 372 2.34 35.72 26.02
N GLN A 373 2.59 37.03 26.14
CA GLN A 373 1.53 38.03 26.01
C GLN A 373 0.89 37.97 24.62
N ARG A 374 1.69 37.87 23.56
CA ARG A 374 1.19 37.80 22.17
C ARG A 374 0.28 36.59 21.96
N TRP A 375 0.67 35.42 22.45
CA TRP A 375 -0.12 34.19 22.32
C TRP A 375 -1.43 34.25 23.12
N ASP A 376 -1.39 34.77 24.34
CA ASP A 376 -2.57 34.94 25.19
C ASP A 376 -3.57 35.95 24.57
N GLU A 377 -3.07 37.07 24.04
CA GLU A 377 -3.88 38.04 23.29
C GLU A 377 -4.47 37.44 22.01
N THR A 378 -3.70 36.64 21.25
CA THR A 378 -4.19 35.95 20.04
C THR A 378 -5.31 34.97 20.40
N TRP A 379 -5.13 34.16 21.45
CA TRP A 379 -6.17 33.24 21.92
C TRP A 379 -7.43 34.01 22.33
N ARG A 380 -7.30 35.08 23.13
CA ARG A 380 -8.44 35.92 23.56
C ARG A 380 -9.17 36.52 22.36
N HIS A 381 -8.44 37.07 21.39
CA HIS A 381 -9.02 37.65 20.18
C HIS A 381 -9.83 36.63 19.38
N GLN A 382 -9.27 35.43 19.16
CA GLN A 382 -9.95 34.34 18.46
C GLN A 382 -11.19 33.84 19.21
N VAL A 383 -11.12 33.72 20.54
CA VAL A 383 -12.25 33.29 21.38
C VAL A 383 -13.38 34.32 21.35
N LEU A 384 -13.07 35.60 21.58
CA LEU A 384 -14.06 36.69 21.58
C LEU A 384 -14.71 36.86 20.21
N ALA A 385 -13.91 36.87 19.14
CA ALA A 385 -14.43 36.92 17.77
C ALA A 385 -15.29 35.68 17.44
N GLY A 386 -14.90 34.50 17.94
CA GLY A 386 -15.63 33.24 17.72
C GLY A 386 -16.99 33.17 18.43
N ILE A 387 -17.07 33.71 19.65
CA ILE A 387 -18.35 33.87 20.39
C ILE A 387 -19.26 34.83 19.63
N GLY A 388 -18.68 35.90 19.09
CA GLY A 388 -19.35 36.92 18.29
C GLY A 388 -19.78 38.12 19.13
N ARG A 389 -19.49 39.32 18.63
CA ARG A 389 -19.65 40.60 19.34
C ARG A 389 -21.00 40.80 20.02
N ASP A 390 -22.10 40.49 19.32
CA ASP A 390 -23.47 40.69 19.82
C ASP A 390 -23.84 39.77 21.01
N HIS A 391 -23.06 38.72 21.23
CA HIS A 391 -23.25 37.75 22.31
C HIS A 391 -22.36 38.06 23.53
N LEU A 392 -21.41 39.00 23.41
CA LEU A 392 -20.50 39.32 24.51
C LEU A 392 -21.12 40.33 25.48
N PRO A 393 -20.83 40.25 26.79
CA PRO A 393 -21.16 41.31 27.73
C PRO A 393 -20.35 42.58 27.43
N PRO A 394 -20.81 43.79 27.85
CA PRO A 394 -20.20 45.06 27.43
C PRO A 394 -18.69 45.18 27.68
N VAL A 395 -18.19 44.60 28.77
CA VAL A 395 -16.76 44.59 29.11
C VAL A 395 -15.94 43.82 28.07
N LEU A 396 -16.45 42.68 27.61
CA LEU A 396 -15.77 41.84 26.61
C LEU A 396 -15.98 42.36 25.18
N GLN A 397 -17.07 43.07 24.90
CA GLN A 397 -17.24 43.81 23.64
C GLN A 397 -16.15 44.88 23.50
N ALA A 398 -15.89 45.65 24.55
CA ALA A 398 -14.82 46.66 24.54
C ALA A 398 -13.44 46.00 24.31
N GLN A 399 -13.16 44.86 24.97
CA GLN A 399 -11.91 44.13 24.73
C GLN A 399 -11.79 43.63 23.27
N LEU A 400 -12.88 43.13 22.67
CA LEU A 400 -12.87 42.71 21.28
C LEU A 400 -12.67 43.91 20.34
N ASP A 401 -13.35 45.03 20.57
CA ASP A 401 -13.21 46.26 19.77
C ASP A 401 -11.76 46.79 19.81
N ASP A 402 -11.10 46.75 20.96
CA ASP A 402 -9.69 47.13 21.13
C ASP A 402 -8.73 46.16 20.40
N LEU A 403 -9.01 44.85 20.44
CA LEU A 403 -8.22 43.83 19.74
C LEU A 403 -8.41 43.92 18.22
N ASP A 404 -9.62 44.13 17.73
CA ASP A 404 -9.92 44.33 16.31
C ASP A 404 -9.26 45.62 15.78
N ALA A 405 -9.25 46.70 16.58
CA ALA A 405 -8.60 47.95 16.20
C ALA A 405 -7.06 47.82 16.14
N SER A 406 -6.47 47.01 17.01
CA SER A 406 -5.00 46.85 17.09
C SER A 406 -4.44 45.74 16.18
N ARG A 407 -5.21 44.67 15.93
CA ARG A 407 -4.75 43.47 15.21
C ARG A 407 -5.55 43.14 13.95
N GLY A 408 -6.60 43.92 13.65
CA GLY A 408 -7.50 43.68 12.52
C GLY A 408 -8.63 42.71 12.87
N VAL A 409 -9.73 42.75 12.10
CA VAL A 409 -10.89 41.90 12.33
C VAL A 409 -10.60 40.46 11.88
N ILE A 410 -10.90 39.47 12.71
CA ILE A 410 -10.80 38.05 12.34
C ILE A 410 -12.02 37.65 11.51
N GLU A 411 -11.84 37.46 10.20
CA GLU A 411 -12.95 37.11 9.28
C GLU A 411 -13.50 35.69 9.50
N ARG A 412 -12.63 34.73 9.84
CA ARG A 412 -13.00 33.31 10.04
C ARG A 412 -12.60 32.82 11.43
N PRO A 413 -13.24 33.31 12.51
CA PRO A 413 -12.81 33.02 13.87
C PRO A 413 -13.03 31.56 14.28
N LEU A 414 -13.85 30.80 13.55
CA LEU A 414 -14.07 29.36 13.77
C LEU A 414 -13.27 28.46 12.83
N ALA A 415 -12.36 29.01 12.02
CA ALA A 415 -11.41 28.19 11.28
C ALA A 415 -10.53 27.43 12.29
N PRO A 416 -10.20 26.14 12.05
CA PRO A 416 -9.37 25.41 12.99
C PRO A 416 -7.97 26.03 13.15
N ALA A 417 -7.41 25.94 14.37
CA ALA A 417 -6.09 26.51 14.67
C ALA A 417 -4.94 25.75 13.97
N PHE A 418 -5.19 24.50 13.57
CA PHE A 418 -4.27 23.64 12.86
C PHE A 418 -5.10 22.74 11.92
N GLU A 419 -5.09 23.02 10.63
CA GLU A 419 -5.33 21.98 9.64
C GLU A 419 -3.98 21.27 9.47
N MET A 420 -3.90 19.96 9.73
CA MET A 420 -2.84 19.15 9.12
C MET A 420 -3.14 19.11 7.62
N THR A 421 -2.87 20.21 6.93
CA THR A 421 -2.42 20.12 5.55
C THR A 421 -1.14 19.30 5.63
N SER A 422 -1.16 18.09 5.08
CA SER A 422 0.05 17.34 4.74
C SER A 422 1.13 18.34 4.38
N TRP A 423 2.25 18.37 5.13
CA TRP A 423 3.36 19.33 4.98
C TRP A 423 3.32 20.03 3.62
N THR A 424 2.66 21.19 3.54
CA THR A 424 2.66 22.02 2.33
C THR A 424 3.90 22.85 2.45
N GLY A 425 5.02 22.23 2.16
CA GLY A 425 6.31 22.85 2.22
C GLY A 425 7.29 22.09 1.36
N PRO A 426 8.34 22.76 0.87
CA PRO A 426 8.62 24.18 1.00
C PRO A 426 7.73 25.11 0.12
N ASN A 427 7.35 26.28 0.66
CA ASN A 427 6.48 27.30 0.04
C ASN A 427 7.28 28.48 -0.53
N SER A 428 6.70 29.25 -1.45
CA SER A 428 7.30 30.46 -2.05
C SER A 428 6.65 31.74 -1.51
N PRO A 429 7.36 32.87 -1.39
CA PRO A 429 6.75 34.15 -1.02
C PRO A 429 5.98 34.78 -2.19
N LEU A 430 6.17 34.27 -3.40
CA LEU A 430 5.41 34.62 -4.59
C LEU A 430 4.76 33.35 -5.14
N ASP A 431 3.47 33.39 -5.46
CA ASP A 431 2.87 32.33 -6.26
C ASP A 431 3.37 32.39 -7.73
N GLN A 432 3.01 31.38 -8.51
CA GLN A 432 3.47 31.24 -9.89
C GLN A 432 3.00 32.40 -10.78
N ASP A 433 1.76 32.87 -10.61
CA ASP A 433 1.20 33.94 -11.43
C ASP A 433 1.86 35.30 -11.11
N ALA A 434 2.08 35.59 -9.82
CA ALA A 434 2.77 36.80 -9.38
C ALA A 434 4.23 36.81 -9.86
N MET A 435 4.94 35.68 -9.77
CA MET A 435 6.33 35.57 -10.24
C MET A 435 6.40 35.67 -11.78
N ALA A 436 5.47 35.04 -12.50
CA ALA A 436 5.41 35.11 -13.97
C ALA A 436 5.06 36.51 -14.50
N ALA A 437 4.39 37.35 -13.71
CA ALA A 437 4.05 38.71 -14.07
C ALA A 437 5.21 39.71 -13.94
N MET A 438 6.30 39.33 -13.23
CA MET A 438 7.48 40.20 -13.06
C MET A 438 8.26 40.33 -14.37
N SER A 439 8.82 41.53 -14.61
CA SER A 439 9.81 41.67 -15.68
C SER A 439 11.11 40.94 -15.33
N PRO A 440 11.95 40.56 -16.31
CA PRO A 440 13.23 39.89 -16.06
C PRO A 440 14.11 40.60 -15.00
N THR A 441 14.14 41.93 -15.04
CA THR A 441 14.93 42.73 -14.10
C THR A 441 14.34 42.72 -12.69
N GLU A 442 13.01 42.79 -12.56
CA GLU A 442 12.32 42.74 -11.27
C GLU A 442 12.43 41.35 -10.64
N LEU A 443 12.28 40.29 -11.44
CA LEU A 443 12.43 38.91 -10.98
C LEU A 443 13.84 38.66 -10.44
N LEU A 444 14.88 39.05 -11.20
CA LEU A 444 16.27 38.91 -10.74
C LEU A 444 16.57 39.72 -9.48
N ALA A 445 16.09 40.96 -9.40
CA ALA A 445 16.28 41.80 -8.21
C ALA A 445 15.57 41.22 -6.98
N HIS A 446 14.39 40.61 -7.17
CA HIS A 446 13.67 39.91 -6.11
C HIS A 446 14.46 38.70 -5.61
N LEU A 447 14.89 37.80 -6.51
CA LEU A 447 15.65 36.60 -6.14
C LEU A 447 16.99 36.94 -5.45
N GLU A 448 17.66 38.02 -5.87
CA GLU A 448 18.95 38.46 -5.31
C GLU A 448 18.81 39.09 -3.90
N SER A 449 17.72 39.81 -3.65
CA SER A 449 17.52 40.56 -2.40
C SER A 449 16.69 39.83 -1.35
N TRP A 450 16.07 38.71 -1.72
CA TRP A 450 15.22 37.94 -0.82
C TRP A 450 16.07 37.10 0.17
N HIS A 451 15.66 37.13 1.44
CA HIS A 451 16.29 36.42 2.54
C HIS A 451 15.21 35.73 3.39
N ASP A 452 15.56 34.58 3.95
CA ASP A 452 14.69 33.88 4.91
C ASP A 452 14.69 34.63 6.27
N SER A 453 13.53 35.14 6.67
CA SER A 453 13.36 35.90 7.92
C SER A 453 13.11 35.02 9.16
N GLY A 454 12.96 33.70 9.01
CA GLY A 454 13.13 32.70 10.06
C GLY A 454 12.21 32.75 11.30
N ASP A 455 10.88 32.71 11.14
CA ASP A 455 9.95 32.50 12.26
C ASP A 455 9.41 31.05 12.22
N ARG A 456 10.13 30.13 12.89
CA ARG A 456 10.11 28.66 12.72
C ARG A 456 8.79 27.92 13.05
N TRP A 457 7.63 28.58 13.02
CA TRP A 457 6.35 28.04 13.49
C TRP A 457 5.25 27.92 12.42
N THR A 458 5.49 28.33 11.16
CA THR A 458 4.54 28.08 10.04
C THR A 458 5.24 27.47 8.81
N ALA A 459 4.48 27.05 7.80
CA ALA A 459 5.01 26.62 6.50
C ALA A 459 5.51 27.85 5.72
N GLU A 460 6.62 28.42 6.17
CA GLU A 460 7.15 29.68 5.68
C GLU A 460 7.70 29.59 4.26
N PRO A 461 7.70 30.71 3.52
CA PRO A 461 8.49 30.85 2.31
C PRO A 461 9.94 30.45 2.53
N SER A 462 10.50 29.58 1.68
CA SER A 462 11.92 29.23 1.71
C SER A 462 12.58 29.41 0.35
N HIS A 463 13.91 29.42 0.32
CA HIS A 463 14.66 29.48 -0.95
C HIS A 463 14.28 28.32 -1.87
N GLU A 464 14.16 27.09 -1.35
CA GLU A 464 13.72 25.91 -2.09
C GLU A 464 12.27 26.06 -2.59
N GLY A 465 11.37 26.59 -1.77
CA GLY A 465 9.98 26.76 -2.19
C GLY A 465 9.83 27.83 -3.28
N GLN A 466 10.57 28.94 -3.16
CA GLN A 466 10.69 29.93 -4.23
C GLN A 466 11.39 29.35 -5.49
N GLY A 467 12.39 28.50 -5.31
CA GLY A 467 13.05 27.76 -6.38
C GLY A 467 12.08 26.86 -7.16
N ARG A 468 11.17 26.17 -6.47
CA ARG A 468 10.12 25.35 -7.14
C ARG A 468 9.20 26.17 -8.01
N VAL A 469 8.74 27.32 -7.51
CA VAL A 469 7.89 28.23 -8.29
C VAL A 469 8.68 28.80 -9.48
N LEU A 470 9.95 29.20 -9.27
CA LEU A 470 10.82 29.67 -10.34
C LEU A 470 11.03 28.62 -11.44
N SER A 471 11.27 27.37 -11.06
CA SER A 471 11.40 26.24 -12.00
C SER A 471 10.11 26.05 -12.80
N ALA A 472 8.95 26.13 -12.16
CA ALA A 472 7.64 26.04 -12.84
C ALA A 472 7.40 27.22 -13.82
N VAL A 473 7.75 28.45 -13.41
CA VAL A 473 7.67 29.64 -14.29
C VAL A 473 8.57 29.45 -15.52
N LEU A 474 9.80 28.99 -15.33
CA LEU A 474 10.74 28.77 -16.44
C LEU A 474 10.39 27.58 -17.32
N THR A 475 9.73 26.55 -16.75
CA THR A 475 9.17 25.44 -17.52
C THR A 475 8.09 25.95 -18.48
N ALA A 476 7.23 26.86 -18.03
CA ALA A 476 6.15 27.44 -18.84
C ALA A 476 6.62 28.56 -19.78
N ASN A 477 7.59 29.37 -19.35
CA ASN A 477 8.17 30.47 -20.10
C ASN A 477 9.70 30.54 -19.87
N PRO A 478 10.50 29.83 -20.69
CA PRO A 478 11.96 29.80 -20.52
C PRO A 478 12.64 31.17 -20.72
N LEU A 479 11.93 32.16 -21.29
CA LEU A 479 12.40 33.53 -21.52
C LEU A 479 12.08 34.48 -20.34
N ALA A 480 11.54 33.99 -19.21
CA ALA A 480 11.16 34.82 -18.07
C ALA A 480 12.32 35.63 -17.46
N LEU A 481 13.57 35.15 -17.60
CA LEU A 481 14.78 35.87 -17.18
C LEU A 481 15.42 36.71 -18.31
N GLY A 482 14.82 36.72 -19.50
CA GLY A 482 15.34 37.39 -20.69
C GLY A 482 16.72 36.86 -21.12
N ASP A 483 17.48 37.72 -21.81
CA ASP A 483 18.85 37.42 -22.28
C ASP A 483 19.93 37.80 -21.25
N ALA A 484 19.57 37.88 -19.96
CA ALA A 484 20.50 38.30 -18.92
C ALA A 484 21.64 37.28 -18.74
N THR A 485 22.84 37.62 -19.20
CA THR A 485 24.06 36.86 -18.94
C THR A 485 24.75 37.41 -17.69
N GLY A 486 24.92 36.59 -16.65
CA GLY A 486 25.60 37.00 -15.39
C GLY A 486 24.74 36.90 -14.12
N PHE A 487 23.48 36.46 -14.20
CA PHE A 487 22.69 36.22 -12.99
C PHE A 487 23.27 35.09 -12.12
N ALA A 488 23.97 34.13 -12.72
CA ALA A 488 24.57 33.01 -12.00
C ALA A 488 25.64 33.47 -10.98
N GLU A 489 26.26 34.64 -11.18
CA GLU A 489 27.18 35.26 -10.23
C GLU A 489 26.48 35.94 -9.05
N ARG A 490 25.18 36.22 -9.19
CA ARG A 490 24.39 37.05 -8.27
C ARG A 490 23.40 36.25 -7.43
N LEU A 491 23.01 35.06 -7.90
CA LEU A 491 22.01 34.23 -7.26
C LEU A 491 22.62 33.12 -6.41
N ARG A 492 21.89 32.70 -5.38
CA ARG A 492 22.22 31.53 -4.54
C ARG A 492 22.18 30.23 -5.35
N PRO A 493 22.92 29.17 -4.93
CA PRO A 493 22.93 27.88 -5.62
C PRO A 493 21.53 27.27 -5.80
N THR A 494 20.62 27.41 -4.83
CA THR A 494 19.24 26.92 -4.92
C THR A 494 18.47 27.51 -6.10
N TYR A 495 18.62 28.81 -6.35
CA TYR A 495 17.95 29.45 -7.49
C TYR A 495 18.61 29.08 -8.80
N ILE A 496 19.94 28.96 -8.83
CA ILE A 496 20.64 28.51 -10.03
C ILE A 496 20.21 27.08 -10.39
N ARG A 497 20.13 26.18 -9.41
CA ARG A 497 19.57 24.82 -9.57
C ARG A 497 18.16 24.88 -10.15
N ALA A 498 17.28 25.68 -9.56
CA ALA A 498 15.91 25.85 -10.03
C ALA A 498 15.82 26.35 -11.48
N VAL A 499 16.67 27.31 -11.87
CA VAL A 499 16.73 27.84 -13.24
C VAL A 499 17.13 26.75 -14.22
N LEU A 500 18.18 25.99 -13.91
CA LEU A 500 18.67 24.91 -14.77
C LEU A 500 17.63 23.79 -14.91
N SER A 501 17.00 23.38 -13.81
CA SER A 501 15.91 22.39 -13.84
C SER A 501 14.69 22.87 -14.63
N GLY A 502 14.31 24.14 -14.51
CA GLY A 502 13.21 24.74 -15.27
C GLY A 502 13.49 24.78 -16.77
N TRP A 503 14.71 25.13 -17.18
CA TRP A 503 15.11 25.09 -18.59
C TRP A 503 15.22 23.67 -19.15
N GLU A 504 15.70 22.71 -18.36
CA GLU A 504 15.69 21.29 -18.75
C GLU A 504 14.26 20.80 -19.02
N ALA A 505 13.31 21.13 -18.13
CA ALA A 505 11.90 20.79 -18.29
C ALA A 505 11.24 21.51 -19.49
N ALA A 506 11.51 22.80 -19.68
CA ALA A 506 11.04 23.56 -20.85
C ALA A 506 11.57 22.95 -22.16
N PHE A 507 12.83 22.53 -22.18
CA PHE A 507 13.42 21.87 -23.35
C PHE A 507 12.75 20.52 -23.63
N LYS A 508 12.48 19.71 -22.60
CA LYS A 508 11.73 18.45 -22.73
C LYS A 508 10.29 18.68 -23.20
N ALA A 509 9.70 19.84 -22.92
CA ALA A 509 8.39 20.27 -23.40
C ALA A 509 8.41 20.94 -24.80
N ASP A 510 9.49 20.76 -25.57
CA ASP A 510 9.65 21.29 -26.93
C ASP A 510 9.68 22.83 -27.05
N LEU A 511 9.99 23.55 -25.97
CA LEU A 511 10.18 25.01 -26.00
C LEU A 511 11.61 25.39 -26.42
N ASP A 512 11.77 26.58 -27.01
CA ASP A 512 13.08 27.19 -27.32
C ASP A 512 13.64 27.91 -26.09
N LEU A 513 14.97 27.99 -26.00
CA LEU A 513 15.67 28.50 -24.81
C LEU A 513 16.49 29.76 -25.13
N PRO A 514 16.78 30.60 -24.11
CA PRO A 514 17.73 31.70 -24.25
C PRO A 514 19.17 31.16 -24.26
N TRP A 515 19.59 30.53 -25.37
CA TRP A 515 20.83 29.75 -25.47
C TRP A 515 22.09 30.47 -24.99
N GLY A 516 22.20 31.78 -25.21
CA GLY A 516 23.32 32.58 -24.68
C GLY A 516 23.36 32.61 -23.15
N ALA A 517 22.21 32.78 -22.50
CA ALA A 517 22.09 32.78 -21.05
C ALA A 517 22.26 31.36 -20.47
N VAL A 518 21.72 30.34 -21.13
CA VAL A 518 21.87 28.92 -20.75
C VAL A 518 23.34 28.52 -20.72
N VAL A 519 24.06 28.75 -21.83
CA VAL A 519 25.48 28.37 -21.94
C VAL A 519 26.33 29.14 -20.92
N ALA A 520 26.07 30.44 -20.73
CA ALA A 520 26.77 31.24 -19.72
C ALA A 520 26.53 30.74 -18.29
N ALA A 521 25.28 30.39 -17.93
CA ALA A 521 24.94 29.89 -16.61
C ALA A 521 25.56 28.52 -16.33
N VAL A 522 25.48 27.58 -17.29
CA VAL A 522 26.09 26.25 -17.16
C VAL A 522 27.61 26.38 -17.07
N SER A 523 28.24 27.20 -17.92
CA SER A 523 29.69 27.45 -17.87
C SER A 523 30.14 28.01 -16.52
N TYR A 524 29.38 28.96 -15.95
CA TYR A 524 29.64 29.48 -14.61
C TYR A 524 29.55 28.38 -13.56
N VAL A 525 28.46 27.61 -13.50
CA VAL A 525 28.25 26.57 -12.48
C VAL A 525 29.32 25.47 -12.55
N VAL A 526 29.68 25.03 -13.75
CA VAL A 526 30.70 24.00 -13.95
C VAL A 526 32.07 24.50 -13.50
N SER A 527 32.44 25.74 -13.84
CA SER A 527 33.74 26.32 -13.48
C SER A 527 33.84 26.85 -12.05
N HIS A 528 32.71 27.06 -11.37
CA HIS A 528 32.68 27.54 -9.98
C HIS A 528 33.16 26.47 -8.99
N GLY A 529 33.73 26.88 -7.86
CA GLY A 529 34.04 25.98 -6.75
C GLY A 529 32.79 25.38 -6.12
N TYR A 530 32.94 24.41 -5.21
CA TYR A 530 31.77 23.87 -4.51
C TYR A 530 31.25 24.81 -3.43
N ALA A 531 32.13 25.52 -2.72
CA ALA A 531 31.72 26.42 -1.64
C ALA A 531 30.78 27.53 -2.15
N SER A 532 29.70 27.79 -1.41
CA SER A 532 28.82 28.93 -1.65
C SER A 532 29.39 30.18 -0.97
N ASP A 533 29.34 31.33 -1.66
CA ASP A 533 29.63 32.65 -1.07
C ASP A 533 28.45 33.18 -0.22
N PHE A 534 27.29 32.52 -0.30
CA PHE A 534 26.10 32.87 0.47
C PHE A 534 26.00 32.04 1.76
N PRO A 535 25.67 32.66 2.90
CA PRO A 535 25.40 31.91 4.12
C PRO A 535 24.12 31.08 3.94
N VAL A 536 24.13 29.84 4.43
CA VAL A 536 22.97 28.95 4.42
C VAL A 536 21.86 29.56 5.28
N GLU A 537 20.70 29.74 4.67
CA GLU A 537 19.49 30.23 5.33
C GLU A 537 18.44 29.12 5.47
N GLY A 538 17.56 29.19 6.47
CA GLY A 538 16.53 28.16 6.71
C GLY A 538 17.03 26.81 7.27
N GLY A 539 16.23 25.76 7.09
CA GLY A 539 16.53 24.38 7.48
C GLY A 539 17.36 23.61 6.45
N ARG A 540 17.72 22.35 6.77
CA ARG A 540 18.62 21.51 5.94
C ARG A 540 18.15 21.31 4.50
N LEU A 541 16.86 21.45 4.21
CA LEU A 541 16.26 21.23 2.89
C LEU A 541 15.78 22.54 2.24
N ASP A 542 16.03 23.68 2.88
CA ASP A 542 15.47 24.98 2.47
C ASP A 542 16.43 25.78 1.59
N ASP A 543 17.74 25.67 1.82
CA ASP A 543 18.79 26.34 1.04
C ASP A 543 19.94 25.36 0.77
N ASP A 544 20.50 25.46 -0.43
CA ASP A 544 21.59 24.61 -0.87
C ASP A 544 22.87 25.14 -0.19
N ALA A 545 23.48 24.31 0.67
CA ALA A 545 24.65 24.71 1.44
C ALA A 545 25.89 25.02 0.57
N ASP A 546 25.90 24.51 -0.66
CA ASP A 546 27.00 24.58 -1.59
C ASP A 546 26.48 24.40 -3.04
N PHE A 547 27.38 24.43 -4.03
CA PHE A 547 27.04 24.30 -5.44
C PHE A 547 26.78 22.85 -5.91
N ARG A 548 26.79 21.83 -5.04
CA ARG A 548 26.57 20.43 -5.46
C ARG A 548 25.23 20.27 -6.19
N GLY A 549 24.15 20.83 -5.64
CA GLY A 549 22.82 20.78 -6.25
C GLY A 549 22.77 21.45 -7.62
N ALA A 550 23.35 22.64 -7.75
CA ALA A 550 23.43 23.37 -9.00
C ALA A 550 24.28 22.62 -10.05
N LYS A 551 25.42 22.04 -9.65
CA LYS A 551 26.27 21.23 -10.52
C LYS A 551 25.58 19.94 -10.97
N GLN A 552 24.80 19.30 -10.10
CA GLN A 552 23.98 18.15 -10.48
C GLN A 552 22.93 18.53 -11.54
N ALA A 553 22.24 19.67 -11.39
CA ALA A 553 21.31 20.17 -12.40
C ALA A 553 22.02 20.58 -13.70
N ALA A 554 23.23 21.15 -13.62
CA ALA A 554 24.04 21.46 -14.80
C ALA A 554 24.42 20.20 -15.59
N VAL A 555 24.84 19.12 -14.91
CA VAL A 555 25.11 17.84 -15.57
C VAL A 555 23.82 17.24 -16.16
N GLY A 556 22.69 17.33 -15.45
CA GLY A 556 21.39 16.87 -15.94
C GLY A 556 20.99 17.53 -17.26
N ILE A 557 21.04 18.86 -17.33
CA ILE A 557 20.68 19.59 -18.55
C ILE A 557 21.71 19.36 -19.68
N LEU A 558 23.01 19.26 -19.37
CA LEU A 558 24.05 18.92 -20.35
C LEU A 558 23.84 17.52 -20.95
N GLU A 559 23.45 16.53 -20.13
CA GLU A 559 23.11 15.18 -20.59
C GLU A 559 21.93 15.20 -21.57
N GLU A 560 20.87 15.96 -21.27
CA GLU A 560 19.69 16.06 -22.14
C GLU A 560 20.04 16.74 -23.48
N PHE A 561 20.86 17.80 -23.44
CA PHE A 561 21.33 18.48 -24.64
C PHE A 561 22.31 17.67 -25.49
N ALA A 562 23.10 16.78 -24.86
CA ALA A 562 24.04 15.93 -25.57
C ALA A 562 23.35 14.88 -26.47
N LYS A 563 22.06 14.58 -26.26
CA LYS A 563 21.31 13.59 -27.05
C LYS A 563 21.26 13.99 -28.53
N VAL A 564 21.51 13.03 -29.43
CA VAL A 564 21.48 13.26 -30.89
C VAL A 564 20.14 13.86 -31.35
N LYS A 565 19.02 13.35 -30.82
CA LYS A 565 17.66 13.86 -31.12
C LYS A 565 17.46 15.34 -30.74
N SER A 566 18.24 15.84 -29.79
CA SER A 566 18.16 17.21 -29.29
C SER A 566 18.89 18.18 -30.22
N SER A 567 19.88 17.70 -30.99
CA SER A 567 20.81 18.55 -31.76
C SER A 567 20.14 19.48 -32.77
N ASP A 568 19.06 19.06 -33.42
CA ASP A 568 18.33 19.87 -34.41
C ASP A 568 17.66 21.12 -33.79
N ARG A 569 17.45 21.10 -32.46
CA ARG A 569 16.83 22.19 -31.69
C ARG A 569 17.84 23.12 -31.04
N ILE A 570 19.14 22.85 -31.17
CA ILE A 570 20.22 23.58 -30.49
C ILE A 570 21.07 24.31 -31.55
N PRO A 571 21.32 25.63 -31.41
CA PRO A 571 22.23 26.34 -32.29
C PRO A 571 23.62 25.68 -32.33
N ALA A 572 24.22 25.54 -33.52
CA ALA A 572 25.46 24.78 -33.70
C ALA A 572 26.64 25.27 -32.83
N ASP A 573 26.73 26.59 -32.57
CA ASP A 573 27.73 27.16 -31.66
C ASP A 573 27.46 26.81 -30.20
N ALA A 574 26.19 26.76 -29.78
CA ALA A 574 25.79 26.36 -28.43
C ALA A 574 26.04 24.86 -28.22
N LEU A 575 25.71 24.02 -29.20
CA LEU A 575 25.96 22.58 -29.13
C LEU A 575 27.45 22.25 -29.00
N ARG A 576 28.33 22.97 -29.73
CA ARG A 576 29.79 22.86 -29.57
C ARG A 576 30.24 23.22 -28.15
N GLN A 577 29.71 24.31 -27.59
CA GLN A 577 30.05 24.74 -26.23
C GLN A 577 29.54 23.75 -25.17
N ILE A 578 28.32 23.24 -25.32
CA ILE A 578 27.74 22.19 -24.46
C ILE A 578 28.62 20.95 -24.46
N ALA A 579 29.08 20.50 -25.63
CA ALA A 579 29.99 19.36 -25.73
C ALA A 579 31.31 19.61 -25.00
N SER A 580 31.93 20.79 -25.18
CA SER A 580 33.14 21.19 -24.45
C SER A 580 32.93 21.23 -22.94
N LEU A 581 31.84 21.84 -22.47
CA LEU A 581 31.52 21.96 -21.04
C LEU A 581 31.34 20.59 -20.38
N LEU A 582 30.66 19.66 -21.05
CA LEU A 582 30.46 18.31 -20.53
C LEU A 582 31.78 17.52 -20.44
N ILE A 583 32.66 17.70 -21.43
CA ILE A 583 34.03 17.13 -21.42
C ILE A 583 34.85 17.73 -20.28
N GLU A 584 34.86 19.06 -20.12
CA GLU A 584 35.57 19.74 -19.03
C GLU A 584 35.05 19.32 -17.66
N THR A 585 33.72 19.16 -17.51
CA THR A 585 33.10 18.68 -16.25
C THR A 585 33.59 17.29 -15.87
N SER A 586 33.93 16.44 -16.84
CA SER A 586 34.42 15.08 -16.58
C SER A 586 35.82 15.03 -15.96
N GLU A 587 36.54 16.15 -15.93
CA GLU A 587 37.86 16.26 -15.28
C GLU A 587 37.75 16.53 -13.76
N ASP A 588 36.55 16.82 -13.26
CA ASP A 588 36.30 17.07 -11.84
C ASP A 588 36.20 15.75 -11.04
N GLU A 589 37.18 15.53 -10.16
CA GLU A 589 37.25 14.35 -9.30
C GLU A 589 36.23 14.36 -8.15
N VAL A 590 35.61 15.49 -7.82
CA VAL A 590 34.70 15.58 -6.66
C VAL A 590 33.45 14.73 -6.88
N ALA A 591 32.83 14.78 -8.07
CA ALA A 591 31.66 13.98 -8.38
C ALA A 591 31.95 12.47 -8.33
N TRP A 592 33.13 12.05 -8.77
CA TRP A 592 33.59 10.66 -8.64
C TRP A 592 33.81 10.28 -7.18
N ASN A 593 34.47 11.13 -6.39
CA ASN A 593 34.77 10.84 -4.99
C ASN A 593 33.50 10.79 -4.13
N ASP A 594 32.54 11.69 -4.33
CA ASP A 594 31.24 11.67 -3.66
C ASP A 594 30.49 10.37 -3.99
N TYR A 595 30.54 9.93 -5.26
CA TYR A 595 29.98 8.64 -5.67
C TYR A 595 30.72 7.46 -5.03
N ALA A 596 32.02 7.33 -5.22
CA ALA A 596 32.81 6.16 -4.84
C ALA A 596 32.89 5.94 -3.32
N ASN A 597 32.93 7.03 -2.53
CA ASN A 597 33.11 6.97 -1.08
C ASN A 597 31.80 6.99 -0.28
N TYR A 598 30.64 7.02 -0.94
CA TYR A 598 29.37 7.01 -0.23
C TYR A 598 29.10 5.65 0.44
N GLU A 599 29.27 5.60 1.76
CA GLU A 599 28.91 4.46 2.61
C GLU A 599 27.47 4.63 3.09
N SER A 600 26.53 3.86 2.56
CA SER A 600 25.16 3.86 3.06
C SER A 600 25.09 3.10 4.38
N SER A 601 24.72 3.77 5.48
CA SER A 601 24.51 3.14 6.79
C SER A 601 23.26 2.25 6.87
N ASN A 602 22.53 2.10 5.77
CA ASN A 602 21.55 1.06 5.47
C ASN A 602 21.68 0.79 3.97
N GLU A 603 21.92 -0.45 3.55
CA GLU A 603 21.99 -0.85 2.14
C GLU A 603 20.78 -0.29 1.39
N SER A 604 20.95 0.81 0.64
CA SER A 604 19.91 1.21 -0.30
C SER A 604 19.93 0.14 -1.39
N GLY A 605 18.95 -0.76 -1.39
CA GLY A 605 18.78 -1.84 -2.36
C GLY A 605 18.46 -1.35 -3.79
N MET A 606 19.07 -0.24 -4.23
CA MET A 606 18.95 0.30 -5.58
C MET A 606 19.86 -0.48 -6.51
N ASP A 607 19.31 -0.95 -7.63
CA ASP A 607 20.07 -1.59 -8.70
C ASP A 607 21.05 -0.60 -9.38
N PRO A 608 22.06 -1.10 -10.12
CA PRO A 608 23.03 -0.25 -10.83
C PRO A 608 22.42 0.78 -11.79
N LEU A 609 21.36 0.45 -12.52
CA LEU A 609 20.69 1.38 -13.44
C LEU A 609 20.00 2.50 -12.67
N THR A 610 19.24 2.18 -11.62
CA THR A 610 18.62 3.17 -10.73
C THR A 610 19.69 4.06 -10.09
N THR A 611 20.81 3.48 -9.66
CA THR A 611 21.97 4.23 -9.14
C THR A 611 22.51 5.20 -10.21
N SER A 612 22.56 4.81 -11.48
CA SER A 612 23.09 5.66 -12.55
C SER A 612 22.26 6.93 -12.81
N LEU A 613 20.98 6.93 -12.43
CA LEU A 613 20.08 8.07 -12.62
C LEU A 613 20.15 9.07 -11.46
N ASN A 614 20.58 8.64 -10.29
CA ASN A 614 20.51 9.42 -9.05
C ASN A 614 21.83 10.10 -8.67
N TRP A 615 22.91 9.85 -9.40
CA TRP A 615 24.25 10.35 -9.09
C TRP A 615 24.82 11.19 -10.23
N GLN A 616 25.54 12.26 -9.87
CA GLN A 616 26.12 13.19 -10.85
C GLN A 616 27.15 12.50 -11.76
N TRP A 617 28.09 11.70 -11.21
CA TRP A 617 29.15 11.07 -12.01
C TRP A 617 28.60 10.10 -13.08
N PRO A 618 27.74 9.10 -12.77
CA PRO A 618 27.15 8.24 -13.80
C PRO A 618 26.31 9.01 -14.84
N ASN A 619 25.62 10.09 -14.43
CA ASN A 619 24.86 10.91 -15.36
C ASN A 619 25.76 11.70 -16.33
N MET A 620 26.94 12.13 -15.86
CA MET A 620 27.97 12.72 -16.73
C MET A 620 28.51 11.67 -17.73
N VAL A 621 28.79 10.44 -17.29
CA VAL A 621 29.21 9.33 -18.17
C VAL A 621 28.17 9.08 -19.27
N ARG A 622 26.88 9.10 -18.91
CA ARG A 622 25.75 8.99 -19.86
C ARG A 622 25.75 10.13 -20.89
N GLY A 623 25.99 11.36 -20.47
CA GLY A 623 26.13 12.50 -21.37
C GLY A 623 27.34 12.37 -22.32
N LEU A 624 28.50 11.94 -21.84
CA LEU A 624 29.68 11.68 -22.70
C LEU A 624 29.38 10.60 -23.75
N LEU A 625 28.67 9.54 -23.35
CA LEU A 625 28.22 8.50 -24.27
C LEU A 625 27.29 9.10 -25.34
N HIS A 626 26.36 9.98 -24.96
CA HIS A 626 25.54 10.69 -25.93
C HIS A 626 26.37 11.50 -26.93
N LEU A 627 27.42 12.20 -26.50
CA LEU A 627 28.34 12.91 -27.40
C LEU A 627 29.04 11.98 -28.40
N VAL A 628 29.50 10.80 -27.95
CA VAL A 628 30.10 9.78 -28.84
C VAL A 628 29.10 9.29 -29.89
N THR A 629 27.82 9.17 -29.54
CA THR A 629 26.77 8.75 -30.50
C THR A 629 26.45 9.77 -31.60
N HIS A 630 27.03 10.97 -31.61
CA HIS A 630 26.98 11.86 -32.79
C HIS A 630 27.87 11.39 -33.93
N GLY A 631 28.84 10.52 -33.64
CA GLY A 631 29.73 9.89 -34.61
C GLY A 631 30.96 10.74 -35.01
N PRO A 632 31.89 10.15 -35.79
CA PRO A 632 33.23 10.71 -36.02
C PRO A 632 33.29 12.07 -36.74
N ALA A 633 32.19 12.49 -37.38
CA ALA A 633 32.12 13.78 -38.06
C ALA A 633 31.95 14.97 -37.09
N ALA A 634 31.51 14.72 -35.86
CA ALA A 634 31.34 15.75 -34.85
C ALA A 634 32.71 16.25 -34.35
N SER A 635 32.89 17.57 -34.24
CA SER A 635 34.19 18.17 -33.87
C SER A 635 34.67 17.78 -32.47
N TRP A 636 33.76 17.37 -31.58
CA TRP A 636 34.06 16.92 -30.22
C TRP A 636 34.25 15.41 -30.09
N TYR A 637 34.02 14.62 -31.14
CA TYR A 637 33.97 13.15 -31.04
C TYR A 637 35.22 12.54 -30.41
N ALA A 638 36.41 12.93 -30.87
CA ALA A 638 37.67 12.37 -30.37
C ALA A 638 37.87 12.66 -28.87
N SER A 639 37.65 13.91 -28.45
CA SER A 639 37.79 14.32 -27.04
C SER A 639 36.70 13.72 -26.14
N ALA A 640 35.48 13.56 -26.65
CA ALA A 640 34.40 12.90 -25.94
C ALA A 640 34.67 11.40 -25.76
N ALA A 641 35.17 10.71 -26.79
CA ALA A 641 35.55 9.30 -26.72
C ALA A 641 36.69 9.07 -25.72
N GLU A 642 37.75 9.88 -25.78
CA GLU A 642 38.87 9.81 -24.83
C GLU A 642 38.40 10.02 -23.38
N SER A 643 37.51 11.00 -23.15
CA SER A 643 36.95 11.26 -21.82
C SER A 643 36.04 10.12 -21.35
N LEU A 644 35.18 9.60 -22.23
CA LEU A 644 34.32 8.46 -21.92
C LEU A 644 35.14 7.23 -21.54
N GLU A 645 36.18 6.91 -22.30
CA GLU A 645 37.07 5.77 -22.05
C GLU A 645 37.81 5.90 -20.72
N ARG A 646 38.30 7.11 -20.40
CA ARG A 646 38.93 7.40 -19.11
C ARG A 646 37.96 7.13 -17.95
N GLU A 647 36.73 7.65 -18.05
CA GLU A 647 35.74 7.52 -16.99
C GLU A 647 35.21 6.07 -16.86
N LEU A 648 34.97 5.38 -17.98
CA LEU A 648 34.59 3.96 -17.98
C LEU A 648 35.73 3.02 -17.53
N GLY A 649 36.97 3.51 -17.49
CA GLY A 649 38.14 2.82 -16.97
C GLY A 649 38.27 2.85 -15.45
N ARG A 650 37.46 3.65 -14.74
CA ARG A 650 37.45 3.69 -13.27
C ARG A 650 36.88 2.39 -12.68
N GLN A 651 37.36 2.02 -11.49
CA GLN A 651 36.83 0.87 -10.75
C GLN A 651 35.51 1.26 -10.07
N ASP A 652 34.41 1.11 -10.80
CA ASP A 652 33.06 1.44 -10.32
C ASP A 652 32.55 0.39 -9.32
N PRO A 653 32.44 0.71 -8.00
CA PRO A 653 32.04 -0.25 -6.99
C PRO A 653 30.56 -0.67 -7.12
N ARG A 654 29.69 0.21 -7.65
CA ARG A 654 28.24 -0.04 -7.76
C ARG A 654 27.79 -0.44 -9.17
N GLY A 655 28.66 -0.32 -10.17
CA GLY A 655 28.41 -0.76 -11.55
C GLY A 655 27.48 0.15 -12.36
N ALA A 656 27.17 1.35 -11.87
CA ALA A 656 26.28 2.30 -12.55
C ALA A 656 26.78 2.68 -13.95
N SER A 657 28.09 2.84 -14.14
CA SER A 657 28.69 3.11 -15.45
C SER A 657 28.50 1.98 -16.45
N ARG A 658 28.51 0.73 -15.98
CA ARG A 658 28.26 -0.45 -16.81
C ARG A 658 26.77 -0.55 -17.19
N ALA A 659 25.87 -0.20 -16.29
CA ALA A 659 24.45 -0.08 -16.59
C ALA A 659 24.18 0.99 -17.68
N VAL A 660 24.85 2.15 -17.61
CA VAL A 660 24.77 3.19 -18.66
C VAL A 660 25.18 2.65 -20.03
N VAL A 661 26.26 1.86 -20.11
CA VAL A 661 26.70 1.22 -21.36
C VAL A 661 25.67 0.21 -21.86
N GLY A 662 25.14 -0.63 -20.97
CA GLY A 662 24.10 -1.62 -21.31
C GLY A 662 22.82 -0.96 -21.84
N GLU A 663 22.33 0.06 -21.16
CA GLU A 663 21.16 0.83 -21.58
C GLU A 663 21.38 1.47 -22.97
N ALA A 664 22.58 1.99 -23.23
CA ALA A 664 22.86 2.69 -24.48
C ALA A 664 23.27 1.79 -25.65
N LEU A 665 23.32 0.46 -25.46
CA LEU A 665 23.79 -0.49 -26.47
C LEU A 665 23.14 -0.30 -27.86
N GLY A 666 21.82 -0.17 -27.92
CA GLY A 666 21.11 0.06 -29.19
C GLY A 666 21.56 1.35 -29.91
N ARG A 667 21.78 2.44 -29.17
CA ARG A 667 22.26 3.71 -29.74
C ARG A 667 23.69 3.60 -30.24
N LEU A 668 24.56 2.94 -29.48
CA LEU A 668 25.94 2.69 -29.88
C LEU A 668 25.99 1.82 -31.13
N HIS A 669 25.14 0.79 -31.22
CA HIS A 669 25.03 -0.07 -32.40
C HIS A 669 24.68 0.73 -33.66
N ASP A 670 23.70 1.61 -33.57
CA ASP A 670 23.19 2.35 -34.74
C ASP A 670 24.07 3.54 -35.15
N ARG A 671 24.74 4.17 -34.18
CA ARG A 671 25.37 5.49 -34.40
C ARG A 671 26.87 5.55 -34.16
N ALA A 672 27.43 4.63 -33.36
CA ALA A 672 28.85 4.55 -33.07
C ALA A 672 29.39 3.11 -33.19
N PRO A 673 29.15 2.42 -34.33
CA PRO A 673 29.51 1.01 -34.47
C PRO A 673 31.01 0.76 -34.37
N GLU A 674 31.85 1.67 -34.87
CA GLU A 674 33.33 1.54 -34.80
C GLU A 674 33.84 1.59 -33.36
N TRP A 675 33.30 2.51 -32.54
CA TRP A 675 33.63 2.57 -31.11
C TRP A 675 33.14 1.32 -30.39
N LEU A 676 31.89 0.92 -30.65
CA LEU A 676 31.32 -0.28 -30.03
C LEU A 676 32.10 -1.54 -30.42
N ASP A 677 32.54 -1.69 -31.68
CA ASP A 677 33.37 -2.81 -32.13
C ASP A 677 34.71 -2.88 -31.39
N MET A 678 35.36 -1.73 -31.21
CA MET A 678 36.65 -1.65 -30.52
C MET A 678 36.57 -2.03 -29.04
N HIS A 679 35.44 -1.72 -28.38
CA HIS A 679 35.29 -1.88 -26.93
C HIS A 679 34.29 -2.97 -26.51
N PHE A 680 33.71 -3.72 -27.46
CA PHE A 680 32.64 -4.68 -27.16
C PHE A 680 33.06 -5.70 -26.11
N GLU A 681 34.17 -6.39 -26.34
CA GLU A 681 34.68 -7.42 -25.42
C GLU A 681 35.06 -6.82 -24.07
N THR A 682 35.48 -5.56 -24.01
CA THR A 682 35.78 -4.88 -22.74
C THR A 682 34.54 -4.73 -21.87
N TYR A 683 33.40 -4.32 -22.45
CA TYR A 683 32.21 -3.96 -21.67
C TYR A 683 31.12 -5.02 -21.63
N PHE A 684 31.08 -5.94 -22.59
CA PHE A 684 30.11 -7.03 -22.66
C PHE A 684 30.77 -8.42 -22.59
N GLY A 685 32.11 -8.50 -22.54
CA GLY A 685 32.84 -9.76 -22.50
C GLY A 685 32.76 -10.55 -23.80
N SER A 686 33.15 -11.82 -23.72
CA SER A 686 33.11 -12.78 -24.81
C SER A 686 32.51 -14.10 -24.33
N GLU A 687 32.50 -15.12 -25.19
CA GLU A 687 31.98 -16.45 -24.85
C GLU A 687 32.79 -17.16 -23.74
N ALA A 688 34.01 -16.71 -23.46
CA ALA A 688 34.90 -17.38 -22.53
C ALA A 688 34.62 -17.07 -21.05
N SER A 689 34.26 -15.83 -20.71
CA SER A 689 34.03 -15.39 -19.32
C SER A 689 33.38 -14.01 -19.25
N LEU A 690 32.66 -13.74 -18.16
CA LEU A 690 32.17 -12.42 -17.81
C LEU A 690 32.65 -11.97 -16.43
N ASP A 691 33.18 -10.75 -16.33
CA ASP A 691 33.33 -10.10 -15.03
C ASP A 691 32.02 -9.47 -14.55
N ARG A 692 31.95 -9.08 -13.26
CA ARG A 692 30.77 -8.45 -12.66
C ARG A 692 30.28 -7.22 -13.43
N GLY A 693 31.17 -6.40 -13.96
CA GLY A 693 30.81 -5.21 -14.72
C GLY A 693 30.19 -5.55 -16.08
N GLN A 694 30.74 -6.56 -16.75
CA GLN A 694 30.22 -7.08 -18.02
C GLN A 694 28.85 -7.75 -17.82
N GLN A 695 28.65 -8.47 -16.72
CA GLN A 695 27.34 -9.00 -16.33
C GLN A 695 26.30 -7.88 -16.16
N ILE A 696 26.65 -6.79 -15.45
CA ILE A 696 25.75 -5.64 -15.27
C ILE A 696 25.40 -4.98 -16.62
N ALA A 697 26.37 -4.77 -17.50
CA ALA A 697 26.12 -4.20 -18.82
C ALA A 697 25.22 -5.12 -19.68
N LEU A 698 25.52 -6.42 -19.71
CA LEU A 698 24.73 -7.43 -20.41
C LEU A 698 23.29 -7.45 -19.90
N THR A 699 23.09 -7.64 -18.60
CA THR A 699 21.76 -7.77 -17.98
C THR A 699 20.93 -6.51 -18.15
N THR A 700 21.55 -5.32 -18.02
CA THR A 700 20.86 -4.06 -18.34
C THR A 700 20.43 -4.00 -19.81
N ALA A 701 21.30 -4.42 -20.73
CA ALA A 701 21.00 -4.38 -22.16
C ALA A 701 19.85 -5.33 -22.55
N ILE A 702 19.89 -6.59 -22.13
CA ILE A 702 18.84 -7.55 -22.46
C ILE A 702 17.50 -7.22 -21.80
N ALA A 703 17.52 -6.43 -20.73
CA ALA A 703 16.34 -5.98 -20.03
C ALA A 703 15.71 -4.71 -20.63
N MET A 704 16.53 -3.75 -21.08
CA MET A 704 16.05 -2.49 -21.66
C MET A 704 15.66 -2.60 -23.14
N HIS A 705 16.32 -3.47 -23.89
CA HIS A 705 16.03 -3.68 -25.30
C HIS A 705 15.18 -4.93 -25.43
N TYR A 706 13.92 -4.85 -25.86
CA TYR A 706 13.19 -6.05 -26.28
C TYR A 706 14.01 -6.82 -27.33
N TYR A 707 13.70 -8.11 -27.56
CA TYR A 707 14.39 -8.93 -28.55
C TYR A 707 14.66 -8.17 -29.87
N HIS A 708 15.94 -8.03 -30.21
CA HIS A 708 16.40 -7.35 -31.42
C HIS A 708 17.44 -8.21 -32.15
N PRO A 709 17.24 -8.58 -33.43
CA PRO A 709 18.07 -9.59 -34.12
C PRO A 709 19.54 -9.18 -34.29
N ALA A 710 19.85 -7.89 -34.37
CA ALA A 710 21.23 -7.43 -34.42
C ALA A 710 21.92 -7.48 -33.06
N LEU A 711 21.19 -7.13 -31.98
CA LEU A 711 21.74 -7.17 -30.63
C LEU A 711 21.87 -8.61 -30.14
N TYR A 712 20.92 -9.48 -30.50
CA TYR A 712 20.97 -10.92 -30.23
C TYR A 712 22.29 -11.50 -30.72
N ARG A 713 22.60 -11.30 -32.01
CA ARG A 713 23.85 -11.80 -32.63
C ARG A 713 25.11 -11.25 -31.98
N ARG A 714 25.07 -9.97 -31.57
CA ARG A 714 26.22 -9.31 -30.96
C ARG A 714 26.48 -9.83 -29.55
N LEU A 715 25.43 -9.97 -28.76
CA LEU A 715 25.48 -10.43 -27.36
C LEU A 715 25.52 -11.96 -27.24
N SER A 716 25.46 -12.73 -28.34
CA SER A 716 25.41 -14.21 -28.28
C SER A 716 26.55 -14.80 -27.44
N GLY A 717 27.80 -14.37 -27.66
CA GLY A 717 28.93 -14.86 -26.86
C GLY A 717 28.76 -14.56 -25.37
N SER A 718 28.44 -13.31 -25.03
CA SER A 718 28.19 -12.88 -23.65
C SER A 718 27.04 -13.65 -22.99
N MET A 719 25.94 -13.88 -23.72
CA MET A 719 24.81 -14.66 -23.21
C MET A 719 25.18 -16.14 -23.01
N ILE A 720 26.00 -16.73 -23.89
CA ILE A 720 26.51 -18.10 -23.70
C ILE A 720 27.37 -18.17 -22.43
N ALA A 721 28.28 -17.22 -22.23
CA ALA A 721 29.08 -17.15 -21.01
C ALA A 721 28.20 -17.02 -19.76
N ALA A 722 27.21 -16.13 -19.78
CA ALA A 722 26.26 -15.93 -18.68
C ALA A 722 25.45 -17.20 -18.34
N LEU A 723 25.06 -17.99 -19.35
CA LEU A 723 24.38 -19.27 -19.11
C LEU A 723 25.28 -20.27 -18.36
N GLY A 724 26.58 -20.26 -18.66
CA GLY A 724 27.60 -21.10 -18.04
C GLY A 724 28.05 -20.68 -16.63
N GLU A 725 27.69 -19.48 -16.17
CA GLU A 725 28.02 -19.02 -14.81
C GLU A 725 27.29 -19.85 -13.75
N ALA A 726 28.05 -20.36 -12.78
CA ALA A 726 27.53 -21.14 -11.65
C ALA A 726 27.08 -20.26 -10.48
N ASP A 727 27.74 -19.10 -10.31
CA ASP A 727 27.40 -18.10 -9.30
C ASP A 727 26.22 -17.22 -9.77
N GLU A 728 25.62 -16.47 -8.83
CA GLU A 728 24.56 -15.53 -9.14
C GLU A 728 25.08 -14.40 -10.06
N ILE A 729 24.40 -14.20 -11.20
CA ILE A 729 24.78 -13.20 -12.20
C ILE A 729 24.41 -11.81 -11.68
N ALA A 730 25.36 -10.88 -11.71
CA ALA A 730 25.10 -9.51 -11.27
C ALA A 730 24.03 -8.83 -12.15
N VAL A 731 22.95 -8.39 -11.50
CA VAL A 731 21.79 -7.77 -12.14
C VAL A 731 21.98 -6.25 -12.22
N GLY A 732 21.90 -5.71 -13.44
CA GLY A 732 22.00 -4.28 -13.68
C GLY A 732 20.70 -3.49 -13.49
N TRP A 733 19.54 -4.15 -13.57
CA TRP A 733 18.22 -3.55 -13.37
C TRP A 733 17.24 -4.53 -12.70
N GLY A 734 16.59 -4.10 -11.62
CA GLY A 734 15.83 -4.95 -10.68
C GLY A 734 14.46 -5.45 -11.18
N ASP A 735 14.41 -6.03 -12.36
CA ASP A 735 13.21 -6.65 -12.93
C ASP A 735 12.96 -8.06 -12.35
N GLN A 736 11.73 -8.58 -12.48
CA GLN A 736 11.31 -9.83 -11.82
C GLN A 736 11.96 -11.09 -12.42
N ASP A 737 12.33 -11.06 -13.71
CA ASP A 737 12.90 -12.23 -14.40
C ASP A 737 14.41 -12.36 -14.17
N THR A 738 14.86 -13.59 -13.91
CA THR A 738 16.30 -13.90 -13.82
C THR A 738 17.01 -13.63 -15.15
N PRO A 739 18.33 -13.31 -15.13
CA PRO A 739 19.09 -13.13 -16.36
C PRO A 739 19.02 -14.33 -17.33
N LYS A 740 19.04 -15.56 -16.80
CA LYS A 740 18.98 -16.78 -17.62
C LYS A 740 17.60 -16.97 -18.27
N ALA A 741 16.52 -16.68 -17.54
CA ALA A 741 15.16 -16.68 -18.09
C ALA A 741 15.04 -15.68 -19.25
N ARG A 742 15.55 -14.47 -19.07
CA ARG A 742 15.50 -13.43 -20.12
C ARG A 742 16.30 -13.78 -21.37
N ILE A 743 17.46 -14.42 -21.22
CA ILE A 743 18.21 -14.99 -22.36
C ILE A 743 17.34 -16.02 -23.09
N GLY A 744 16.67 -16.91 -22.34
CA GLY A 744 15.70 -17.87 -22.89
C GLY A 744 14.58 -17.21 -23.67
N GLN A 745 13.95 -16.16 -23.13
CA GLN A 745 12.91 -15.40 -23.82
C GLN A 745 13.41 -14.83 -25.16
N TRP A 746 14.65 -14.31 -25.21
CA TRP A 746 15.27 -13.84 -26.45
C TRP A 746 15.50 -14.98 -27.46
N VAL A 747 15.93 -16.15 -27.00
CA VAL A 747 16.08 -17.36 -27.84
C VAL A 747 14.73 -17.77 -28.43
N VAL A 748 13.68 -17.87 -27.61
CA VAL A 748 12.33 -18.23 -28.08
C VAL A 748 11.81 -17.20 -29.08
N GLN A 749 11.97 -15.90 -28.80
CA GLN A 749 11.59 -14.82 -29.72
C GLN A 749 12.34 -14.92 -31.06
N ALA A 750 13.63 -15.27 -31.04
CA ALA A 750 14.41 -15.47 -32.26
C ALA A 750 13.93 -16.66 -33.09
N VAL A 751 13.56 -17.77 -32.43
CA VAL A 751 13.00 -18.97 -33.07
C VAL A 751 11.65 -18.66 -33.73
N ILE A 752 10.69 -18.10 -32.99
CA ILE A 752 9.34 -17.86 -33.54
C ILE A 752 9.37 -16.83 -34.68
N ARG A 753 10.31 -15.87 -34.64
CA ARG A 753 10.51 -14.92 -35.74
C ARG A 753 11.26 -15.52 -36.93
N GLY A 754 11.85 -16.72 -36.77
CA GLY A 754 12.58 -17.43 -37.82
C GLY A 754 13.91 -16.76 -38.15
N HIS A 755 14.51 -16.09 -37.18
CA HIS A 755 15.81 -15.43 -37.33
C HIS A 755 16.98 -16.38 -37.07
N ILE A 756 16.72 -17.51 -36.39
CA ILE A 756 17.70 -18.54 -36.06
C ILE A 756 17.13 -19.92 -36.35
N ASP A 757 18.02 -20.90 -36.54
CA ASP A 757 17.68 -22.32 -36.73
C ASP A 757 18.13 -23.17 -35.52
N HIS A 758 18.14 -24.50 -35.65
CA HIS A 758 18.57 -25.40 -34.57
C HIS A 758 20.09 -25.42 -34.36
N ALA A 759 20.88 -24.90 -35.29
CA ALA A 759 22.34 -24.86 -35.21
C ALA A 759 22.87 -23.55 -34.61
N ASP A 760 22.00 -22.61 -34.26
CA ASP A 760 22.39 -21.36 -33.60
C ASP A 760 23.11 -21.63 -32.27
N PRO A 761 24.33 -21.11 -32.07
CA PRO A 761 25.15 -21.44 -30.89
C PRO A 761 24.48 -21.08 -29.56
N LEU A 762 23.79 -19.95 -29.49
CA LEU A 762 23.13 -19.52 -28.25
C LEU A 762 21.90 -20.37 -27.96
N ARG A 763 21.11 -20.72 -28.98
CA ARG A 763 20.00 -21.68 -28.82
C ARG A 763 20.51 -23.03 -28.30
N VAL A 764 21.59 -23.56 -28.89
CA VAL A 764 22.19 -24.84 -28.46
C VAL A 764 22.67 -24.74 -27.01
N ALA A 765 23.37 -23.66 -26.66
CA ALA A 765 23.85 -23.44 -25.28
C ALA A 765 22.69 -23.34 -24.28
N PHE A 766 21.64 -22.59 -24.60
CA PHE A 766 20.47 -22.42 -23.73
C PHE A 766 19.81 -23.76 -23.41
N TYR A 767 19.44 -24.54 -24.44
CA TYR A 767 18.76 -25.83 -24.23
C TYR A 767 19.67 -26.92 -23.64
N SER A 768 20.99 -26.72 -23.65
CA SER A 768 21.96 -27.68 -23.07
C SER A 768 22.34 -27.37 -21.62
N VAL A 769 22.34 -26.09 -21.23
CA VAL A 769 22.91 -25.63 -19.94
C VAL A 769 21.85 -25.08 -19.00
N ALA A 770 20.81 -24.41 -19.50
CA ALA A 770 19.78 -23.83 -18.65
C ALA A 770 18.98 -24.92 -17.93
N PRO A 771 18.68 -24.75 -16.62
CA PRO A 771 17.77 -25.62 -15.89
C PRO A 771 16.41 -25.80 -16.58
N ALA A 772 15.79 -26.97 -16.45
CA ALA A 772 14.56 -27.31 -17.17
C ALA A 772 13.39 -26.35 -16.89
N ASP A 773 13.28 -25.87 -15.66
CA ASP A 773 12.32 -24.84 -15.25
C ASP A 773 12.54 -23.49 -15.95
N VAL A 774 13.79 -23.04 -16.08
CA VAL A 774 14.14 -21.84 -16.85
C VAL A 774 13.83 -22.00 -18.34
N ARG A 775 13.97 -23.22 -18.89
CA ARG A 775 13.59 -23.51 -20.29
C ARG A 775 12.08 -23.50 -20.48
N GLY A 776 11.33 -24.03 -19.51
CA GLY A 776 9.87 -23.99 -19.47
C GLY A 776 9.34 -22.57 -19.38
N ASP A 777 9.83 -21.79 -18.40
CA ASP A 777 9.46 -20.38 -18.18
C ASP A 777 9.69 -19.53 -19.44
N ALA A 778 10.82 -19.72 -20.14
CA ALA A 778 11.09 -18.97 -21.36
C ALA A 778 10.02 -19.19 -22.45
N ILE A 779 9.50 -20.41 -22.59
CA ILE A 779 8.44 -20.74 -23.55
C ILE A 779 7.09 -20.24 -23.02
N GLY A 780 6.81 -20.48 -21.74
CA GLY A 780 5.62 -20.04 -21.02
C GLY A 780 5.42 -18.53 -21.09
N HIS A 781 6.47 -17.75 -20.83
CA HIS A 781 6.45 -16.29 -20.89
C HIS A 781 6.10 -15.76 -22.29
N VAL A 782 6.57 -16.41 -23.36
CA VAL A 782 6.20 -16.02 -24.72
C VAL A 782 4.72 -16.35 -24.99
N ALA A 783 4.21 -17.50 -24.54
CA ALA A 783 2.78 -17.82 -24.63
C ALA A 783 1.92 -16.85 -23.79
N TRP A 784 2.37 -16.47 -22.59
CA TRP A 784 1.76 -15.42 -21.78
C TRP A 784 1.73 -14.08 -22.51
N SER A 785 2.80 -13.71 -23.23
CA SER A 785 2.81 -12.46 -24.01
C SER A 785 1.73 -12.44 -25.11
N PHE A 786 1.34 -13.62 -25.65
CA PHE A 786 0.26 -13.72 -26.64
C PHE A 786 -1.13 -13.45 -26.03
N LEU A 787 -1.34 -13.72 -24.74
CA LEU A 787 -2.57 -13.35 -24.03
C LEU A 787 -2.78 -11.82 -24.04
N ARG A 788 -1.69 -11.05 -23.97
CA ARG A 788 -1.71 -9.58 -24.02
C ARG A 788 -1.80 -9.00 -25.44
N ALA A 789 -1.66 -9.84 -26.46
CA ALA A 789 -1.68 -9.39 -27.86
C ALA A 789 -3.10 -9.42 -28.44
N ASP A 790 -3.52 -8.30 -29.04
CA ASP A 790 -4.80 -8.22 -29.78
C ASP A 790 -4.83 -9.26 -30.91
N LYS A 791 -3.73 -9.35 -31.67
CA LYS A 791 -3.56 -10.29 -32.78
C LYS A 791 -2.15 -10.89 -32.78
N VAL A 792 -2.08 -12.18 -33.06
CA VAL A 792 -0.85 -12.92 -33.35
C VAL A 792 -1.00 -13.51 -34.74
N ASP A 793 -0.03 -13.27 -35.63
CA ASP A 793 -0.04 -13.87 -36.96
C ASP A 793 0.28 -15.37 -36.90
N ASP A 794 -0.38 -16.16 -37.76
CA ASP A 794 -0.31 -17.62 -37.77
C ASP A 794 1.14 -18.14 -37.80
N VAL A 795 2.04 -17.48 -38.53
CA VAL A 795 3.46 -17.89 -38.63
C VAL A 795 4.16 -17.89 -37.27
N PHE A 796 3.89 -16.91 -36.41
CA PHE A 796 4.52 -16.85 -35.08
C PHE A 796 3.89 -17.88 -34.14
N ARG A 797 2.55 -18.03 -34.20
CA ARG A 797 1.82 -19.07 -33.45
C ARG A 797 2.32 -20.47 -33.81
N ASP A 798 2.40 -20.76 -35.11
CA ASP A 798 2.73 -22.10 -35.61
C ASP A 798 4.18 -22.48 -35.28
N ARG A 799 5.12 -21.53 -35.34
CA ARG A 799 6.50 -21.78 -34.91
C ARG A 799 6.63 -21.97 -33.40
N LEU A 800 5.82 -21.29 -32.59
CA LEU A 800 5.78 -21.54 -31.15
C LEU A 800 5.18 -22.93 -30.87
N ALA A 801 4.18 -23.35 -31.63
CA ALA A 801 3.63 -24.71 -31.57
C ALA A 801 4.66 -25.77 -31.97
N GLU A 802 5.41 -25.55 -33.05
CA GLU A 802 6.49 -26.45 -33.50
C GLU A 802 7.61 -26.54 -32.44
N LEU A 803 7.97 -25.41 -31.82
CA LEU A 803 8.94 -25.39 -30.73
C LEU A 803 8.43 -26.18 -29.52
N TRP A 804 7.16 -26.03 -29.14
CA TRP A 804 6.55 -26.84 -28.09
C TRP A 804 6.65 -28.34 -28.40
N ASP A 805 6.27 -28.76 -29.61
CA ASP A 805 6.32 -30.16 -30.03
C ASP A 805 7.75 -30.73 -29.99
N GLU A 806 8.75 -29.93 -30.39
CA GLU A 806 10.17 -30.27 -30.27
C GLU A 806 10.57 -30.49 -28.80
N ARG A 807 10.14 -29.61 -27.88
CA ARG A 807 10.51 -29.72 -26.47
C ARG A 807 9.78 -30.85 -25.76
N ALA A 808 8.51 -31.09 -26.08
CA ALA A 808 7.78 -32.27 -25.60
C ALA A 808 8.44 -33.59 -26.07
N ALA A 809 8.97 -33.63 -27.30
CA ALA A 809 9.73 -34.78 -27.78
C ALA A 809 11.08 -34.96 -27.05
N HIS A 810 11.75 -33.86 -26.68
CA HIS A 810 12.96 -33.91 -25.85
C HIS A 810 12.67 -34.52 -24.47
N VAL A 811 11.62 -34.04 -23.79
CA VAL A 811 11.20 -34.54 -22.46
C VAL A 811 10.78 -36.02 -22.53
N ALA A 812 10.14 -36.46 -23.61
CA ALA A 812 9.83 -37.87 -23.80
C ALA A 812 11.09 -38.76 -23.85
N GLY A 813 12.24 -38.22 -24.29
CA GLY A 813 13.54 -38.88 -24.26
C GLY A 813 14.35 -38.65 -22.97
N HIS A 814 14.03 -37.60 -22.21
CA HIS A 814 14.71 -37.14 -21.00
C HIS A 814 13.69 -36.77 -19.91
N PRO A 815 13.04 -37.75 -19.26
CA PRO A 815 11.98 -37.49 -18.30
C PRO A 815 12.40 -36.64 -17.09
N GLU A 816 13.70 -36.57 -16.78
CA GLU A 816 14.26 -35.69 -15.75
C GLU A 816 14.07 -34.19 -16.04
N ASP A 817 13.77 -33.83 -17.29
CA ASP A 817 13.54 -32.46 -17.75
C ASP A 817 12.04 -32.09 -17.79
N SER A 818 11.15 -32.82 -17.08
CA SER A 818 9.69 -32.64 -17.16
C SER A 818 9.22 -31.19 -16.90
N ALA A 819 9.93 -30.47 -16.01
CA ALA A 819 9.70 -29.07 -15.70
C ALA A 819 9.71 -28.13 -16.92
N GLU A 820 10.31 -28.53 -18.04
CA GLU A 820 10.26 -27.77 -19.29
C GLU A 820 8.83 -27.64 -19.86
N LEU A 821 7.88 -28.46 -19.40
CA LEU A 821 6.48 -28.43 -19.83
C LEU A 821 5.54 -27.73 -18.83
N MET A 822 6.05 -27.20 -17.71
CA MET A 822 5.23 -26.73 -16.58
C MET A 822 4.19 -25.66 -16.94
N ASP A 823 4.50 -24.82 -17.93
CA ASP A 823 3.73 -23.62 -18.25
C ASP A 823 2.75 -23.78 -19.44
N PHE A 824 2.39 -25.02 -19.79
CA PHE A 824 1.51 -25.27 -20.95
C PHE A 824 0.15 -24.57 -20.85
N TYR A 825 -0.33 -24.31 -19.63
CA TYR A 825 -1.61 -23.63 -19.43
C TYR A 825 -1.67 -22.24 -20.11
N TRP A 826 -0.53 -21.55 -20.32
CA TRP A 826 -0.50 -20.28 -21.09
C TRP A 826 -0.92 -20.46 -22.56
N PHE A 827 -0.65 -21.62 -23.16
CA PHE A 827 -1.11 -21.93 -24.52
C PHE A 827 -2.63 -22.09 -24.59
N VAL A 828 -3.24 -22.55 -23.51
CA VAL A 828 -4.70 -22.68 -23.39
C VAL A 828 -5.33 -21.31 -23.16
N THR A 829 -4.83 -20.55 -22.18
CA THR A 829 -5.45 -19.31 -21.73
C THR A 829 -5.27 -18.15 -22.70
N CYS A 830 -4.19 -18.12 -23.50
CA CYS A 830 -3.96 -17.04 -24.45
C CYS A 830 -5.03 -16.96 -25.58
N GLY A 831 -5.82 -18.02 -25.78
CA GLY A 831 -6.91 -18.08 -26.75
C GLY A 831 -6.47 -18.01 -28.22
N LYS A 832 -5.16 -18.20 -28.51
CA LYS A 832 -4.61 -18.15 -29.88
C LYS A 832 -4.49 -19.54 -30.53
N PHE A 833 -4.61 -20.61 -29.74
CA PHE A 833 -4.56 -21.99 -30.20
C PHE A 833 -5.96 -22.62 -30.09
N GLY A 834 -6.39 -23.34 -31.13
CA GLY A 834 -7.69 -24.02 -31.14
C GLY A 834 -7.72 -25.25 -30.23
N ALA A 835 -8.92 -25.63 -29.75
CA ALA A 835 -9.13 -26.78 -28.85
C ALA A 835 -8.55 -28.09 -29.38
N ASP A 836 -8.75 -28.39 -30.67
CA ASP A 836 -8.12 -29.54 -31.36
C ASP A 836 -6.61 -29.62 -31.14
N TRP A 837 -5.94 -28.47 -31.13
CA TRP A 837 -4.48 -28.38 -31.01
C TRP A 837 -4.03 -28.55 -29.56
N TRP A 838 -4.63 -27.80 -28.63
CA TRP A 838 -4.14 -27.77 -27.24
C TRP A 838 -4.63 -28.94 -26.40
N LEU A 839 -5.83 -29.51 -26.62
CA LEU A 839 -6.32 -30.65 -25.83
C LEU A 839 -5.40 -31.87 -25.97
N THR A 840 -4.99 -32.19 -27.19
CA THR A 840 -4.07 -33.31 -27.46
C THR A 840 -2.72 -33.11 -26.76
N ARG A 841 -2.19 -31.89 -26.79
CA ARG A 841 -0.89 -31.55 -26.20
C ARG A 841 -0.94 -31.41 -24.69
N LEU A 842 -2.06 -30.96 -24.13
CA LEU A 842 -2.28 -30.96 -22.69
C LEU A 842 -2.27 -32.39 -22.14
N LYS A 843 -2.95 -33.33 -22.82
CA LYS A 843 -2.89 -34.76 -22.46
C LYS A 843 -1.46 -35.30 -22.51
N GLN A 844 -0.70 -34.93 -23.53
CA GLN A 844 0.71 -35.31 -23.65
C GLN A 844 1.55 -34.71 -22.52
N ALA A 845 1.39 -33.41 -22.24
CA ALA A 845 2.12 -32.70 -21.19
C ALA A 845 1.85 -33.33 -19.82
N ILE A 846 0.59 -33.57 -19.44
CA ILE A 846 0.23 -34.24 -18.17
C ILE A 846 0.79 -35.67 -18.09
N SER A 847 0.95 -36.35 -19.23
CA SER A 847 1.53 -37.70 -19.26
C SER A 847 3.03 -37.71 -19.09
N LEU A 848 3.72 -36.67 -19.57
CA LEU A 848 5.17 -36.50 -19.48
C LEU A 848 5.58 -35.85 -18.15
N ASP A 849 4.74 -34.97 -17.63
CA ASP A 849 4.89 -34.28 -16.36
C ASP A 849 3.63 -34.49 -15.49
N PRO A 850 3.59 -35.57 -14.68
CA PRO A 850 2.45 -35.84 -13.81
C PRO A 850 2.19 -34.79 -12.73
N GLU A 851 3.19 -33.94 -12.44
CA GLU A 851 3.12 -32.83 -11.46
C GLU A 851 2.70 -31.50 -12.11
N LEU A 852 2.36 -31.49 -13.40
CA LEU A 852 1.96 -30.28 -14.12
C LEU A 852 0.79 -29.58 -13.42
N GLU A 853 1.03 -28.32 -13.04
CA GLU A 853 0.01 -27.43 -12.50
C GLU A 853 -0.54 -26.50 -13.59
N THR A 854 -1.83 -26.17 -13.46
CA THR A 854 -2.54 -25.23 -14.35
C THR A 854 -2.80 -23.89 -13.65
N HIS A 855 -2.43 -23.80 -12.38
CA HIS A 855 -2.65 -22.68 -11.46
C HIS A 855 -4.11 -22.20 -11.38
N GLY A 856 -5.06 -23.07 -11.69
CA GLY A 856 -6.50 -22.81 -11.69
C GLY A 856 -6.95 -21.82 -12.76
N MET A 857 -6.42 -21.93 -13.98
CA MET A 857 -6.71 -20.97 -15.05
C MET A 857 -7.35 -21.58 -16.32
N ILE A 858 -7.64 -22.89 -16.36
CA ILE A 858 -8.08 -23.55 -17.60
C ILE A 858 -9.49 -24.15 -17.54
N GLY A 859 -10.17 -24.08 -16.39
CA GLY A 859 -11.46 -24.70 -16.17
C GLY A 859 -12.55 -24.16 -17.11
N GLU A 860 -12.59 -22.85 -17.34
CA GLU A 860 -13.53 -22.22 -18.26
C GLU A 860 -13.27 -22.63 -19.72
N GLN A 861 -12.00 -22.70 -20.13
CA GLN A 861 -11.60 -23.09 -21.49
C GLN A 861 -11.90 -24.57 -21.75
N LEU A 862 -11.74 -25.43 -20.74
CA LEU A 862 -12.17 -26.82 -20.82
C LEU A 862 -13.69 -26.95 -20.94
N ALA A 863 -14.45 -26.15 -20.19
CA ALA A 863 -15.91 -26.12 -20.30
C ALA A 863 -16.38 -25.65 -21.69
N GLU A 864 -15.75 -24.61 -22.25
CA GLU A 864 -16.06 -24.08 -23.58
C GLU A 864 -15.72 -25.07 -24.70
N ALA A 865 -14.62 -25.83 -24.56
CA ALA A 865 -14.23 -26.84 -25.55
C ALA A 865 -15.09 -28.11 -25.51
N ALA A 866 -15.74 -28.40 -24.37
CA ALA A 866 -16.43 -29.67 -24.14
C ALA A 866 -17.54 -30.01 -25.15
N PRO A 867 -18.41 -29.08 -25.60
CA PRO A 867 -19.43 -29.41 -26.59
C PRO A 867 -18.88 -29.87 -27.94
N ALA A 868 -17.71 -29.35 -28.35
CA ALA A 868 -17.06 -29.70 -29.61
C ALA A 868 -16.14 -30.94 -29.47
N HIS A 869 -15.52 -31.13 -28.31
CA HIS A 869 -14.54 -32.18 -28.03
C HIS A 869 -14.86 -32.94 -26.73
N PRO A 870 -16.05 -33.56 -26.59
CA PRO A 870 -16.53 -34.07 -25.31
C PRO A 870 -15.68 -35.21 -24.75
N GLN A 871 -15.13 -36.07 -25.62
CA GLN A 871 -14.24 -37.15 -25.20
C GLN A 871 -12.91 -36.62 -24.66
N ASP A 872 -12.23 -35.76 -25.43
CA ASP A 872 -10.92 -35.22 -25.05
C ASP A 872 -11.02 -34.34 -23.79
N ALA A 873 -12.08 -33.54 -23.67
CA ALA A 873 -12.33 -32.73 -22.48
C ALA A 873 -12.56 -33.58 -21.23
N LEU A 874 -13.33 -34.67 -21.32
CA LEU A 874 -13.54 -35.59 -20.20
C LEU A 874 -12.25 -36.32 -19.80
N GLU A 875 -11.45 -36.76 -20.78
CA GLU A 875 -10.15 -37.39 -20.52
C GLU A 875 -9.19 -36.43 -19.81
N VAL A 876 -9.04 -35.19 -20.28
CA VAL A 876 -8.20 -34.17 -19.64
C VAL A 876 -8.69 -33.87 -18.23
N LEU A 877 -9.99 -33.65 -18.06
CA LEU A 877 -10.59 -33.37 -16.76
C LEU A 877 -10.28 -34.49 -15.74
N ARG A 878 -10.39 -35.75 -16.16
CA ARG A 878 -10.03 -36.91 -15.32
C ARG A 878 -8.55 -36.96 -14.97
N LEU A 879 -7.67 -36.62 -15.93
CA LEU A 879 -6.23 -36.60 -15.70
C LEU A 879 -5.81 -35.53 -14.69
N LEU A 880 -6.49 -34.38 -14.69
CA LEU A 880 -6.22 -33.27 -13.78
C LEU A 880 -6.89 -33.44 -12.39
N LEU A 881 -8.07 -34.06 -12.30
CA LEU A 881 -8.82 -34.29 -11.05
C LEU A 881 -8.40 -35.56 -10.28
N LYS A 882 -7.16 -36.04 -10.44
CA LYS A 882 -6.73 -37.32 -9.83
C LYS A 882 -6.89 -37.34 -8.29
N PRO A 883 -7.22 -38.50 -7.69
CA PRO A 883 -7.83 -38.64 -6.35
C PRO A 883 -7.15 -38.04 -5.11
N ALA A 884 -5.86 -37.70 -5.13
CA ALA A 884 -5.13 -37.36 -3.90
C ALA A 884 -4.08 -36.24 -4.01
N GLU A 885 -3.87 -35.67 -5.20
CA GLU A 885 -2.65 -34.87 -5.50
C GLU A 885 -2.92 -33.58 -6.30
N THR A 886 -4.18 -33.24 -6.62
CA THR A 886 -4.46 -31.97 -7.33
C THR A 886 -4.22 -30.76 -6.43
N HIS A 887 -3.41 -29.81 -6.90
CA HIS A 887 -3.17 -28.55 -6.20
C HIS A 887 -4.49 -27.79 -5.94
N HIS A 888 -4.56 -27.06 -4.81
CA HIS A 888 -5.82 -26.50 -4.31
C HIS A 888 -6.53 -25.55 -5.28
N ARG A 889 -5.78 -24.77 -6.07
CA ARG A 889 -6.33 -23.83 -7.06
C ARG A 889 -6.94 -24.57 -8.24
N ASP A 890 -6.19 -25.51 -8.80
CA ASP A 890 -6.61 -26.35 -9.92
C ASP A 890 -7.85 -27.16 -9.57
N HIS A 891 -7.87 -27.75 -8.38
CA HIS A 891 -9.04 -28.48 -7.90
C HIS A 891 -10.26 -27.56 -7.85
N TRP A 892 -10.12 -26.37 -7.26
CA TRP A 892 -11.22 -25.39 -7.18
C TRP A 892 -11.70 -24.98 -8.57
N ASP A 893 -10.79 -24.57 -9.46
CA ASP A 893 -11.11 -24.14 -10.82
C ASP A 893 -11.85 -25.23 -11.60
N LEU A 894 -11.29 -26.44 -11.66
CA LEU A 894 -11.86 -27.56 -12.40
C LEU A 894 -13.21 -28.01 -11.83
N THR A 895 -13.36 -28.07 -10.50
CA THR A 895 -14.64 -28.45 -9.87
C THR A 895 -15.72 -27.39 -10.05
N HIS A 896 -15.36 -26.10 -10.06
CA HIS A 896 -16.32 -25.01 -10.17
C HIS A 896 -16.72 -24.75 -11.62
N HIS A 897 -15.74 -24.68 -12.53
CA HIS A 897 -15.95 -24.24 -13.90
C HIS A 897 -16.08 -25.41 -14.90
N ALA A 898 -15.26 -26.45 -14.81
CA ALA A 898 -15.20 -27.51 -15.83
C ALA A 898 -16.10 -28.72 -15.54
N LEU A 899 -16.20 -29.15 -14.28
CA LEU A 899 -16.72 -30.48 -13.92
C LEU A 899 -18.15 -30.72 -14.43
N ALA A 900 -19.11 -29.85 -14.07
CA ALA A 900 -20.50 -30.04 -14.49
C ALA A 900 -20.71 -29.85 -16.02
N PRO A 901 -20.15 -28.81 -16.67
CA PRO A 901 -20.27 -28.65 -18.13
C PRO A 901 -19.67 -29.80 -18.95
N VAL A 902 -18.48 -30.28 -18.57
CA VAL A 902 -17.82 -31.39 -19.28
C VAL A 902 -18.62 -32.69 -19.12
N LEU A 903 -19.14 -32.97 -17.92
CA LEU A 903 -20.01 -34.13 -17.68
C LEU A 903 -21.31 -34.06 -18.49
N ALA A 904 -21.93 -32.87 -18.58
CA ALA A 904 -23.13 -32.67 -19.38
C ALA A 904 -22.86 -32.92 -20.87
N ALA A 905 -21.83 -32.28 -21.43
CA ALA A 905 -21.44 -32.46 -22.83
C ALA A 905 -21.10 -33.93 -23.17
N ALA A 906 -20.40 -34.63 -22.27
CA ALA A 906 -20.11 -36.06 -22.41
C ALA A 906 -21.37 -36.94 -22.46
N MET A 907 -22.40 -36.61 -21.67
CA MET A 907 -23.69 -37.32 -21.67
C MET A 907 -24.57 -36.98 -22.88
N ASP A 908 -24.40 -35.80 -23.47
CA ASP A 908 -25.19 -35.33 -24.63
C ASP A 908 -24.55 -35.68 -25.98
N ALA A 909 -23.30 -36.15 -25.98
CA ALA A 909 -22.56 -36.57 -27.18
C ALA A 909 -23.16 -37.79 -27.91
N GLY A 910 -24.10 -38.51 -27.29
CA GLY A 910 -24.76 -39.69 -27.89
C GLY A 910 -23.90 -40.95 -27.95
N ASP A 911 -22.80 -41.01 -27.19
CA ASP A 911 -21.94 -42.18 -27.02
C ASP A 911 -22.22 -42.86 -25.66
N ASP A 912 -22.61 -44.14 -25.69
CA ASP A 912 -22.95 -44.93 -24.50
C ASP A 912 -21.77 -45.11 -23.55
N GLN A 913 -20.55 -45.30 -24.08
CA GLN A 913 -19.36 -45.47 -23.26
C GLN A 913 -18.98 -44.14 -22.61
N LEU A 914 -19.02 -43.05 -23.36
CA LEU A 914 -18.72 -41.71 -22.83
C LEU A 914 -19.72 -41.28 -21.75
N THR A 915 -20.99 -41.64 -21.92
CA THR A 915 -22.04 -41.42 -20.91
C THR A 915 -21.76 -42.21 -19.63
N GLN A 916 -21.40 -43.50 -19.74
CA GLN A 916 -21.05 -44.32 -18.58
C GLN A 916 -19.83 -43.77 -17.84
N ASP A 917 -18.85 -43.30 -18.60
CA ASP A 917 -17.64 -42.68 -18.11
C ASP A 917 -17.93 -41.39 -17.33
N ALA A 918 -18.80 -40.52 -17.86
CA ALA A 918 -19.26 -39.33 -17.16
C ALA A 918 -19.99 -39.68 -15.85
N ILE A 919 -20.89 -40.68 -15.87
CA ILE A 919 -21.60 -41.13 -14.66
C ILE A 919 -20.62 -41.68 -13.61
N ALA A 920 -19.60 -42.44 -14.03
CA ALA A 920 -18.59 -42.97 -13.13
C ALA A 920 -17.80 -41.84 -12.43
N LEU A 921 -17.34 -40.83 -13.18
CA LEU A 921 -16.66 -39.67 -12.61
C LEU A 921 -17.58 -38.85 -11.70
N MET A 922 -18.85 -38.67 -12.08
CA MET A 922 -19.83 -37.98 -11.26
C MET A 922 -20.04 -38.65 -9.90
N ASN A 923 -20.14 -39.99 -9.87
CA ASN A 923 -20.23 -40.75 -8.62
C ASN A 923 -18.95 -40.65 -7.79
N GLU A 924 -17.78 -40.75 -8.42
CA GLU A 924 -16.48 -40.62 -7.77
C GLU A 924 -16.30 -39.23 -7.12
N MET A 925 -16.70 -38.16 -7.82
CA MET A 925 -16.65 -36.80 -7.28
C MET A 925 -17.69 -36.57 -6.18
N GLY A 926 -18.88 -37.20 -6.30
CA GLY A 926 -19.87 -37.25 -5.22
C GLY A 926 -19.32 -37.90 -3.95
N GLU A 927 -18.60 -39.02 -4.07
CA GLU A 927 -17.88 -39.67 -2.96
C GLU A 927 -16.78 -38.79 -2.35
N ARG A 928 -16.23 -37.84 -3.12
CA ARG A 928 -15.24 -36.87 -2.65
C ARG A 928 -15.83 -35.60 -2.03
N GLY A 929 -17.12 -35.33 -2.23
CA GLY A 929 -17.82 -34.22 -1.58
C GLY A 929 -18.57 -33.27 -2.50
N GLU A 930 -18.60 -33.51 -3.82
CA GLU A 930 -19.43 -32.80 -4.80
C GLU A 930 -20.89 -33.31 -4.73
N VAL A 931 -21.54 -33.07 -3.60
CA VAL A 931 -22.84 -33.69 -3.23
C VAL A 931 -24.05 -33.17 -4.02
N ASP A 932 -23.91 -32.06 -4.76
CA ASP A 932 -24.94 -31.44 -5.59
C ASP A 932 -24.66 -31.55 -7.10
N LEU A 933 -23.65 -32.34 -7.48
CA LEU A 933 -23.16 -32.41 -8.86
C LEU A 933 -24.22 -32.94 -9.83
N ASP A 934 -25.06 -33.88 -9.41
CA ASP A 934 -26.17 -34.41 -10.20
C ASP A 934 -27.16 -33.30 -10.60
N GLN A 935 -27.48 -32.40 -9.66
CA GLN A 935 -28.36 -31.25 -9.89
C GLN A 935 -27.72 -30.23 -10.82
N ARG A 936 -26.43 -29.93 -10.63
CA ARG A 936 -25.67 -29.01 -11.49
C ARG A 936 -25.61 -29.51 -12.94
N VAL A 937 -25.32 -30.79 -13.15
CA VAL A 937 -25.30 -31.43 -14.48
C VAL A 937 -26.72 -31.42 -15.09
N ALA A 938 -27.74 -31.81 -14.33
CA ALA A 938 -29.12 -31.82 -14.83
C ALA A 938 -29.62 -30.42 -15.23
N ALA A 939 -29.24 -29.38 -14.48
CA ALA A 939 -29.60 -28.00 -14.78
C ALA A 939 -29.05 -27.57 -16.15
N LEU A 940 -27.77 -27.85 -16.44
CA LEU A 940 -27.13 -27.50 -17.71
C LEU A 940 -27.81 -28.18 -18.90
N ARG A 941 -28.08 -29.49 -18.78
CA ARG A 941 -28.76 -30.28 -19.81
C ARG A 941 -30.21 -29.85 -20.05
N ALA A 942 -30.86 -29.23 -19.05
CA ALA A 942 -32.21 -28.70 -19.18
C ALA A 942 -32.26 -27.34 -19.92
N THR A 943 -31.20 -26.54 -19.83
CA THR A 943 -31.08 -25.24 -20.53
C THR A 943 -30.84 -25.36 -22.04
N GLU A 944 -30.31 -26.49 -22.51
CA GLU A 944 -29.98 -26.72 -23.92
C GLU A 944 -31.04 -27.53 -24.69
N ALA A 945 -32.17 -27.87 -24.05
CA ALA A 945 -33.33 -28.42 -24.74
C ALA A 945 -34.14 -27.28 -25.42
N PRO A 946 -34.37 -27.32 -26.75
CA PRO A 946 -35.03 -26.23 -27.49
C PRO A 946 -36.48 -25.96 -27.09
#